data_AF-A0A6J4HA53-F1
#
_entry.id   AF-A0A6J4HA53-F1
#
_cell.length_a   1.000
_cell.length_b   1.000
_cell.length_c   1.000
_cell.angle_alpha   90.00
_cell.angle_beta   90.00
_cell.angle_gamma   90.00
#
_symmetry.space_group_name_H-M   'P 1'
#
loop_
_entity.id
_entity.type
_entity.pdbx_description
1 polymer ?
#
loop_
_entity_poly.entity_id
_entity_poly.type
_entity_poly.pdbx_seq_one_letter_code
_entity_poly.pdbx_strand_id
1 'polypeptide(L)'
;PQAPGEERPADPLDPGPLVQSATRTIGAALGLGLLAVRRGLGFVGPPVSGAGPVEVAGVIGILEGFPATRNGTRALLGSQAADLLFNLAGIASLTLAGSPIGLALSGAAAVRLLTEVLPRRAAWRRYEENLGNAVSAQPGAVIRLEAGERTPLAARVLEGTGSANGEDGLPVPIAPGVMVVAGAKLYGGPFALELQSNRPFVPGPRPVPLPEPIYDRYLQAVGPLSLAYVGVTALLTRSLARSFGALLLVNSRTALIGAEAANAGASARVLRSGVTVVGTRPNRAVRRPGLLLLDRPSTLTDGFEVAKVRPLSETFDTAAILTLAASVAAAAGSPWGSIFPVAGGVHSTSGIFDGTIATASVGDVRYSLGPIKDWDAHLAPERLDGGHYLLLLHREHDEQPLGVLALRPRLAGGAADLVQTCRRHEVEIGVITGGDPDTARSVAERAGVSLLPGKDALEVIRARQAEGVHVAYVSDNARAAAAFAACDLGIAITVGHGHFPARADLLAPDLSAVAAIVVAGARRDASVRDSVALSLASNAFGAVWGFHGRPDVARASYPVTIAALGAIGVGWVRLHGGEQLRSSASRLVDPRPERWGRRSVEHVLQALDTSEMGLTTPEALARRRATPPPAERHALWAALRDQIYSPLTGILAAGAGLSLVLGSVADTAMIGAMIVANAVAGAWQEHRADQAAIALHRMGSASARVLRDGLAVVLPASDVVPGDVLLLAPGDRLAADVRLFSANGLEVDEAALTGESLPVSKAPGGETDAGRVVLEGSDVIVGTGRAVVVAVGSETRLGAIRAALALDEAPPSPLSARLSRMLRQVLPVIAAGGAIVTASGVLRGQPVLAQLALGASIAVAAVPEGLPILAKVGEAAVARRLASRHALVHRLSAVEALGRVDVACTDKTGTLTEGRLTLSCVAGVDQETSLPGILPPDLRYVLLTAALAGPHPDAPDAAADRTD
;
A
#
# COMPACT_ATOMS: atom_id res chain seq x y z
N PRO A 1 -27.91 -3.79 -7.79
CA PRO A 1 -28.80 -3.32 -8.87
C PRO A 1 -28.22 -2.08 -9.58
N GLN A 2 -28.41 -1.98 -10.91
CA GLN A 2 -28.09 -0.77 -11.70
C GLN A 2 -29.25 0.22 -11.60
N ALA A 3 -28.98 1.52 -11.48
CA ALA A 3 -30.03 2.53 -11.58
C ALA A 3 -30.40 2.76 -13.06
N PRO A 4 -31.68 3.02 -13.40
CA PRO A 4 -32.07 3.38 -14.76
C PRO A 4 -31.28 4.61 -15.25
N GLY A 5 -30.55 4.49 -16.37
CA GLY A 5 -29.74 5.57 -16.95
C GLY A 5 -28.32 5.72 -16.38
N GLU A 6 -27.90 4.88 -15.42
CA GLU A 6 -26.52 4.84 -14.95
C GLU A 6 -25.63 4.10 -15.97
N GLU A 7 -24.62 4.78 -16.52
CA GLU A 7 -23.63 4.10 -17.37
C GLU A 7 -22.99 2.94 -16.60
N ARG A 8 -22.85 1.78 -17.28
CA ARG A 8 -22.09 0.67 -16.69
C ARG A 8 -20.68 1.19 -16.41
N PRO A 9 -20.16 1.00 -15.18
CA PRO A 9 -18.80 1.38 -14.88
C PRO A 9 -17.91 0.62 -15.87
N ALA A 10 -16.94 1.30 -16.45
CA ALA A 10 -15.95 0.64 -17.28
C ALA A 10 -15.33 -0.49 -16.46
N ASP A 11 -15.35 -1.70 -17.02
CA ASP A 11 -14.63 -2.84 -16.44
C ASP A 11 -13.18 -2.38 -16.17
N PRO A 12 -12.63 -2.58 -14.96
CA PRO A 12 -11.24 -2.26 -14.67
C PRO A 12 -10.23 -2.82 -15.70
N LEU A 13 -10.60 -3.89 -16.40
CA LEU A 13 -9.81 -4.52 -17.46
C LEU A 13 -10.15 -4.07 -18.88
N ASP A 14 -11.08 -3.14 -19.07
CA ASP A 14 -11.46 -2.59 -20.38
C ASP A 14 -10.21 -2.14 -21.16
N PRO A 15 -9.95 -2.70 -22.35
CA PRO A 15 -8.82 -2.28 -23.16
C PRO A 15 -8.98 -0.87 -23.74
N GLY A 16 -10.20 -0.31 -23.82
CA GLY A 16 -10.50 0.96 -24.48
C GLY A 16 -9.58 2.12 -24.06
N PRO A 17 -9.53 2.51 -22.77
CA PRO A 17 -8.66 3.59 -22.31
C PRO A 17 -7.17 3.34 -22.57
N LEU A 18 -6.73 2.08 -22.51
CA LEU A 18 -5.35 1.71 -22.82
C LEU A 18 -5.03 1.86 -24.31
N VAL A 19 -5.92 1.39 -25.19
CA VAL A 19 -5.78 1.52 -26.65
C VAL A 19 -5.80 2.99 -27.04
N GLN A 20 -6.75 3.77 -26.52
CA GLN A 20 -6.86 5.20 -26.76
C GLN A 20 -5.58 5.94 -26.32
N SER A 21 -5.07 5.62 -25.14
CA SER A 21 -3.88 6.28 -24.65
C SER A 21 -2.62 5.88 -25.43
N ALA A 22 -2.44 4.59 -25.70
CA ALA A 22 -1.32 4.09 -26.48
C ALA A 22 -1.31 4.68 -27.90
N THR A 23 -2.45 4.69 -28.59
CA THR A 23 -2.58 5.29 -29.93
C THR A 23 -2.28 6.79 -29.89
N ARG A 24 -2.74 7.52 -28.88
CA ARG A 24 -2.47 8.96 -28.72
C ARG A 24 -0.99 9.24 -28.44
N THR A 25 -0.34 8.47 -27.58
CA THR A 25 1.10 8.59 -27.29
C THR A 25 1.94 8.26 -28.51
N ILE A 26 1.67 7.14 -29.19
CA ILE A 26 2.41 6.71 -30.39
C ILE A 26 2.20 7.72 -31.52
N GLY A 27 0.96 8.13 -31.79
CA GLY A 27 0.65 9.11 -32.82
C GLY A 27 1.32 10.46 -32.58
N ALA A 28 1.30 10.97 -31.34
CA ALA A 28 2.00 12.19 -30.99
C ALA A 28 3.53 12.07 -31.16
N ALA A 29 4.12 10.94 -30.76
CA ALA A 29 5.55 10.68 -30.93
C ALA A 29 5.96 10.59 -32.41
N LEU A 30 5.18 9.88 -33.23
CA LEU A 30 5.40 9.79 -34.67
C LEU A 30 5.27 11.16 -35.35
N GLY A 31 4.24 11.94 -34.99
CA GLY A 31 4.07 13.30 -35.49
C GLY A 31 5.25 14.22 -35.14
N LEU A 32 5.70 14.18 -33.87
CA LEU A 32 6.89 14.94 -33.43
C LEU A 32 8.15 14.48 -34.16
N GLY A 33 8.34 13.17 -34.33
CA GLY A 33 9.45 12.59 -35.08
C GLY A 33 9.47 13.04 -36.54
N LEU A 34 8.32 13.02 -37.21
CA LEU A 34 8.18 13.50 -38.59
C LEU A 34 8.53 15.00 -38.70
N LEU A 35 8.07 15.83 -37.77
CA LEU A 35 8.40 17.26 -37.75
C LEU A 35 9.88 17.51 -37.47
N ALA A 36 10.49 16.74 -36.58
CA ALA A 36 11.93 16.81 -36.29
C ALA A 36 12.76 16.41 -37.51
N VAL A 37 12.42 15.30 -38.18
CA VAL A 37 13.10 14.84 -39.40
C VAL A 37 12.98 15.86 -40.53
N ARG A 38 11.77 16.42 -40.75
CA ARG A 38 11.58 17.47 -41.77
C ARG A 38 12.45 18.71 -41.49
N ARG A 39 12.50 19.16 -40.24
CA ARG A 39 13.37 20.28 -39.85
C ARG A 39 14.84 19.96 -40.02
N GLY A 40 15.27 18.74 -39.68
CA GLY A 40 16.65 18.27 -39.88
C GLY A 40 17.07 18.21 -41.36
N LEU A 41 16.11 17.92 -42.25
CA LEU A 41 16.30 17.95 -43.70
C LEU A 41 16.20 19.36 -44.31
N GLY A 42 16.08 20.41 -43.50
CA GLY A 42 16.05 21.80 -43.96
C GLY A 42 14.68 22.30 -44.45
N PHE A 43 13.60 21.53 -44.29
CA PHE A 43 12.26 22.00 -44.63
C PHE A 43 11.72 22.97 -43.57
N VAL A 44 11.58 24.24 -43.94
CA VAL A 44 11.06 25.31 -43.07
C VAL A 44 9.58 25.53 -43.39
N GLY A 45 8.67 24.92 -42.61
CA GLY A 45 7.23 25.11 -42.74
C GLY A 45 6.39 23.88 -42.39
N PRO A 46 5.05 24.02 -42.29
CA PRO A 46 4.15 22.90 -42.05
C PRO A 46 4.20 21.88 -43.20
N PRO A 47 3.92 20.58 -42.93
CA PRO A 47 3.88 19.55 -43.97
C PRO A 47 2.95 19.87 -45.14
N VAL A 48 1.82 20.53 -44.85
CA VAL A 48 0.86 20.99 -45.84
C VAL A 48 0.77 22.51 -45.75
N SER A 49 1.00 23.19 -46.87
CA SER A 49 0.86 24.64 -46.99
C SER A 49 -0.62 25.04 -47.07
N GLY A 50 -1.06 25.92 -46.16
CA GLY A 50 -2.43 26.45 -46.12
C GLY A 50 -2.97 26.57 -44.69
N ALA A 51 -4.02 27.37 -44.49
CA ALA A 51 -4.66 27.55 -43.19
C ALA A 51 -5.51 26.33 -42.76
N GLY A 52 -5.95 25.50 -43.71
CA GLY A 52 -6.88 24.39 -43.49
C GLY A 52 -6.48 23.40 -42.38
N PRO A 53 -5.25 22.86 -42.33
CA PRO A 53 -4.85 21.92 -41.28
C PRO A 53 -4.88 22.54 -39.87
N VAL A 54 -4.52 23.82 -39.76
CA VAL A 54 -4.53 24.58 -38.50
C VAL A 54 -5.96 24.86 -38.05
N GLU A 55 -6.83 25.26 -38.99
CA GLU A 55 -8.25 25.49 -38.74
C GLU A 55 -8.96 24.21 -38.30
N VAL A 56 -8.71 23.09 -38.97
CA VAL A 56 -9.27 21.77 -38.60
C VAL A 56 -8.79 21.35 -37.21
N ALA A 57 -7.49 21.50 -36.90
CA ALA A 57 -6.97 21.21 -35.57
C ALA A 57 -7.60 22.11 -34.48
N GLY A 58 -7.83 23.39 -34.80
CA GLY A 58 -8.52 24.33 -33.94
C GLY A 58 -9.98 23.92 -33.70
N VAL A 59 -10.72 23.60 -34.76
CA VAL A 59 -12.13 23.16 -34.68
C VAL A 59 -12.26 21.90 -33.84
N ILE A 60 -11.40 20.89 -34.07
CA ILE A 60 -11.39 19.67 -33.27
C ILE A 60 -11.14 19.99 -31.80
N GLY A 61 -10.16 20.84 -31.49
CA GLY A 61 -9.86 21.24 -30.11
C GLY A 61 -10.99 22.02 -29.42
N ILE A 62 -11.76 22.80 -30.19
CA ILE A 62 -12.96 23.51 -29.72
C ILE A 62 -14.08 22.52 -29.45
N LEU A 63 -14.37 21.62 -30.39
CA LEU A 63 -15.43 20.60 -30.27
C LEU A 63 -15.18 19.66 -29.08
N GLU A 64 -13.92 19.33 -28.77
CA GLU A 64 -13.53 18.61 -27.56
C GLU A 64 -13.79 19.40 -26.27
N GLY A 65 -13.62 20.73 -26.32
CA GLY A 65 -13.75 21.63 -25.18
C GLY A 65 -15.20 21.94 -24.77
N PHE A 66 -16.15 21.80 -25.71
CA PHE A 66 -17.57 22.06 -25.46
C PHE A 66 -18.33 20.78 -25.05
N PRO A 67 -18.96 20.75 -23.84
CA PRO A 67 -19.63 19.54 -23.35
C PRO A 67 -20.78 19.05 -24.24
N ALA A 68 -21.57 19.96 -24.83
CA ALA A 68 -22.72 19.61 -25.65
C ALA A 68 -22.33 18.81 -26.91
N THR A 69 -21.27 19.24 -27.60
CA THR A 69 -20.76 18.57 -28.80
C THR A 69 -20.12 17.23 -28.47
N ARG A 70 -19.34 17.17 -27.39
CA ARG A 70 -18.72 15.94 -26.90
C ARG A 70 -19.76 14.89 -26.50
N ASN A 71 -20.79 15.29 -25.76
CA ASN A 71 -21.83 14.36 -25.30
C ASN A 71 -22.72 13.87 -26.45
N GLY A 72 -23.09 14.77 -27.38
CA GLY A 72 -23.89 14.40 -28.55
C GLY A 72 -23.18 13.42 -29.49
N THR A 73 -21.88 13.59 -29.71
CA THR A 73 -21.09 12.69 -30.58
C THR A 73 -20.88 11.32 -29.94
N ARG A 74 -20.66 11.27 -28.63
CA ARG A 74 -20.59 10.01 -27.88
C ARG A 74 -21.91 9.25 -27.87
N ALA A 75 -23.05 9.95 -27.84
CA ALA A 75 -24.37 9.32 -27.93
C ALA A 75 -24.64 8.68 -29.31
N LEU A 76 -24.07 9.23 -30.39
CA LEU A 76 -24.24 8.73 -31.75
C LEU A 76 -23.30 7.57 -32.11
N LEU A 77 -22.01 7.70 -31.77
CA LEU A 77 -20.95 6.78 -32.23
C LEU A 77 -20.49 5.79 -31.14
N GLY A 78 -20.92 5.98 -29.90
CA GLY A 78 -20.33 5.33 -28.74
C GLY A 78 -19.08 6.06 -28.23
N SER A 79 -18.84 5.99 -26.91
CA SER A 79 -17.78 6.76 -26.24
C SER A 79 -16.38 6.44 -26.75
N GLN A 80 -16.05 5.16 -26.94
CA GLN A 80 -14.73 4.72 -27.40
C GLN A 80 -14.44 5.14 -28.85
N ALA A 81 -15.41 4.96 -29.77
CA ALA A 81 -15.21 5.29 -31.17
C ALA A 81 -15.17 6.80 -31.41
N ALA A 82 -16.03 7.57 -30.75
CA ALA A 82 -16.03 9.03 -30.81
C ALA A 82 -14.67 9.59 -30.34
N ASP A 83 -14.18 9.12 -29.19
CA ASP A 83 -12.92 9.58 -28.63
C ASP A 83 -11.73 9.18 -29.52
N LEU A 84 -11.68 7.96 -30.08
CA LEU A 84 -10.64 7.55 -31.04
C LEU A 84 -10.62 8.42 -32.29
N LEU A 85 -11.79 8.74 -32.84
CA LEU A 85 -11.93 9.54 -34.05
C LEU A 85 -11.40 10.97 -33.85
N PHE A 86 -11.80 11.63 -32.75
CA PHE A 86 -11.28 12.96 -32.41
C PHE A 86 -9.77 12.95 -32.14
N ASN A 87 -9.26 11.92 -31.46
CA ASN A 87 -7.83 11.81 -31.16
C ASN A 87 -6.99 11.61 -32.43
N LEU A 88 -7.39 10.68 -33.32
CA LEU A 88 -6.66 10.43 -34.57
C LEU A 88 -6.72 11.62 -35.52
N ALA A 89 -7.92 12.21 -35.70
CA ALA A 89 -8.08 13.40 -36.52
C ALA A 89 -7.27 14.58 -35.93
N GLY A 90 -7.32 14.78 -34.62
CA GLY A 90 -6.57 15.82 -33.93
C GLY A 90 -5.05 15.68 -34.10
N ILE A 91 -4.50 14.47 -33.92
CA ILE A 91 -3.06 14.21 -34.11
C ILE A 91 -2.65 14.42 -35.57
N ALA A 92 -3.44 13.89 -36.51
CA ALA A 92 -3.17 14.07 -37.93
C ALA A 92 -3.17 15.56 -38.31
N SER A 93 -4.20 16.31 -37.90
CA SER A 93 -4.30 17.74 -38.16
C SER A 93 -3.16 18.53 -37.49
N LEU A 94 -2.80 18.23 -36.25
CA LEU A 94 -1.67 18.88 -35.57
C LEU A 94 -0.32 18.59 -36.23
N THR A 95 -0.14 17.37 -36.75
CA THR A 95 1.05 16.97 -37.49
C THR A 95 1.12 17.72 -38.82
N LEU A 96 0.03 17.74 -39.60
CA LEU A 96 -0.06 18.45 -40.88
C LEU A 96 0.04 19.97 -40.71
N ALA A 97 -0.42 20.50 -39.58
CA ALA A 97 -0.29 21.91 -39.18
C ALA A 97 1.12 22.28 -38.71
N GLY A 98 2.01 21.31 -38.49
CA GLY A 98 3.35 21.55 -37.98
C GLY A 98 3.37 22.10 -36.54
N SER A 99 2.45 21.65 -35.69
CA SER A 99 2.29 22.12 -34.31
C SER A 99 2.95 21.19 -33.28
N PRO A 100 4.25 21.35 -32.97
CA PRO A 100 4.94 20.48 -32.01
C PRO A 100 4.36 20.60 -30.60
N ILE A 101 3.93 21.79 -30.19
CA ILE A 101 3.38 22.03 -28.84
C ILE A 101 2.03 21.33 -28.67
N GLY A 102 1.18 21.35 -29.71
CA GLY A 102 -0.11 20.65 -29.67
C GLY A 102 0.06 19.13 -29.60
N LEU A 103 1.02 18.58 -30.35
CA LEU A 103 1.37 17.15 -30.28
C LEU A 103 1.94 16.79 -28.90
N ALA A 104 2.81 17.62 -28.34
CA ALA A 104 3.35 17.42 -26.99
C ALA A 104 2.25 17.41 -25.92
N LEU A 105 1.29 18.34 -25.98
CA LEU A 105 0.12 18.35 -25.09
C LEU A 105 -0.72 17.08 -25.21
N SER A 106 -0.99 16.65 -26.45
CA SER A 106 -1.74 15.42 -26.74
C SER A 106 -1.03 14.19 -26.16
N GLY A 107 0.28 14.08 -26.36
CA GLY A 107 1.10 13.02 -25.80
C GLY A 107 1.17 13.05 -24.27
N ALA A 108 1.33 14.22 -23.66
CA ALA A 108 1.39 14.38 -22.20
C ALA A 108 0.07 13.98 -21.52
N ALA A 109 -1.07 14.38 -22.09
CA ALA A 109 -2.39 13.98 -21.61
C ALA A 109 -2.58 12.45 -21.70
N ALA A 110 -2.13 11.83 -22.79
CA ALA A 110 -2.16 10.37 -22.95
C ALA A 110 -1.30 9.65 -21.91
N VAL A 111 -0.02 10.05 -21.79
CA VAL A 111 0.89 9.50 -20.77
C VAL A 111 0.27 9.61 -19.38
N ARG A 112 -0.40 10.72 -19.08
CA ARG A 112 -1.08 10.89 -17.79
C ARG A 112 -2.16 9.85 -17.56
N LEU A 113 -2.98 9.53 -18.55
CA LEU A 113 -3.99 8.49 -18.45
C LEU A 113 -3.35 7.10 -18.25
N LEU A 114 -2.22 6.80 -18.91
CA LEU A 114 -1.50 5.52 -18.72
C LEU A 114 -1.03 5.30 -17.28
N THR A 115 -0.64 6.38 -16.58
CA THR A 115 -0.23 6.30 -15.18
C THR A 115 -1.35 5.89 -14.22
N GLU A 116 -2.60 5.91 -14.67
CA GLU A 116 -3.78 5.45 -13.92
C GLU A 116 -4.24 4.07 -14.39
N VAL A 117 -4.35 3.86 -15.72
CA VAL A 117 -4.90 2.63 -16.30
C VAL A 117 -4.04 1.41 -16.01
N LEU A 118 -2.71 1.51 -16.13
CA LEU A 118 -1.82 0.36 -15.91
C LEU A 118 -1.84 -0.11 -14.44
N PRO A 119 -1.66 0.76 -13.42
CA PRO A 119 -1.80 0.34 -12.04
C PRO A 119 -3.20 -0.16 -11.68
N ARG A 120 -4.26 0.42 -12.27
CA ARG A 120 -5.65 -0.04 -12.04
C ARG A 120 -5.83 -1.49 -12.47
N ARG A 121 -5.39 -1.82 -13.69
CA ARG A 121 -5.45 -3.19 -14.21
C ARG A 121 -4.62 -4.15 -13.38
N ALA A 122 -3.42 -3.74 -12.95
CA ALA A 122 -2.57 -4.56 -12.09
C ALA A 122 -3.18 -4.79 -10.70
N ALA A 123 -3.78 -3.77 -10.09
CA ALA A 123 -4.48 -3.90 -8.82
C ALA A 123 -5.70 -4.81 -8.92
N TRP A 124 -6.47 -4.69 -10.00
CA TRP A 124 -7.63 -5.55 -10.25
C TRP A 124 -7.24 -7.02 -10.44
N ARG A 125 -6.20 -7.32 -11.23
CA ARG A 125 -5.71 -8.69 -11.38
C ARG A 125 -5.28 -9.33 -10.07
N ARG A 126 -4.56 -8.57 -9.21
CA ARG A 126 -4.21 -9.04 -7.87
C ARG A 126 -5.45 -9.33 -7.01
N TYR A 127 -6.48 -8.50 -7.14
CA TYR A 127 -7.74 -8.72 -6.45
C TYR A 127 -8.46 -10.00 -6.96
N GLU A 128 -8.49 -10.23 -8.28
CA GLU A 128 -9.03 -11.46 -8.88
C GLU A 128 -8.24 -12.72 -8.49
N GLU A 129 -6.90 -12.64 -8.43
CA GLU A 129 -6.05 -13.74 -7.96
C GLU A 129 -6.36 -14.10 -6.51
N ASN A 130 -6.57 -13.10 -5.65
CA ASN A 130 -6.97 -13.32 -4.25
C ASN A 130 -8.39 -13.92 -4.14
N LEU A 131 -9.28 -13.58 -5.07
CA LEU A 131 -10.65 -14.10 -5.13
C LEU A 131 -10.73 -15.58 -5.49
N GLY A 132 -9.79 -16.09 -6.30
CA GLY A 132 -9.76 -17.49 -6.72
C GLY A 132 -9.66 -18.50 -5.57
N ASN A 133 -9.20 -18.03 -4.40
CA ASN A 133 -9.05 -18.84 -3.18
C ASN A 133 -10.20 -18.66 -2.17
N ALA A 134 -11.19 -17.81 -2.46
CA ALA A 134 -12.28 -17.48 -1.53
C ALA A 134 -13.47 -18.44 -1.66
N VAL A 135 -14.08 -18.84 -0.53
CA VAL A 135 -15.30 -19.65 -0.50
C VAL A 135 -16.44 -18.93 -1.22
N SER A 136 -17.13 -19.60 -2.14
CA SER A 136 -18.23 -19.02 -2.92
C SER A 136 -19.37 -18.56 -1.99
N ALA A 137 -19.60 -17.25 -1.93
CA ALA A 137 -20.60 -16.63 -1.06
C ALA A 137 -21.95 -16.49 -1.77
N GLN A 138 -22.60 -17.61 -2.09
CA GLN A 138 -23.95 -17.60 -2.68
C GLN A 138 -25.01 -17.65 -1.57
N PRO A 139 -26.08 -16.83 -1.65
CA PRO A 139 -27.24 -16.98 -0.76
C PRO A 139 -27.81 -18.40 -0.82
N GLY A 140 -28.17 -18.96 0.34
CA GLY A 140 -28.65 -20.34 0.51
C GLY A 140 -27.53 -21.39 0.61
N ALA A 141 -26.27 -21.02 0.35
CA ALA A 141 -25.15 -21.96 0.53
C ALA A 141 -24.87 -22.17 2.02
N VAL A 142 -24.61 -23.42 2.39
CA VAL A 142 -24.09 -23.77 3.72
C VAL A 142 -22.56 -23.77 3.65
N ILE A 143 -21.93 -22.94 4.46
CA ILE A 143 -20.48 -22.84 4.58
C ILE A 143 -20.04 -23.27 5.97
N ARG A 144 -18.85 -23.87 6.05
CA ARG A 144 -18.19 -24.14 7.33
C ARG A 144 -17.12 -23.09 7.57
N LEU A 145 -17.17 -22.46 8.73
CA LEU A 145 -16.20 -21.46 9.15
C LEU A 145 -15.52 -21.89 10.46
N GLU A 146 -14.23 -21.65 10.52
CA GLU A 146 -13.39 -21.92 11.69
C GLU A 146 -13.30 -20.69 12.62
N ALA A 147 -12.79 -20.91 13.83
CA ALA A 147 -12.50 -19.84 14.78
C ALA A 147 -11.59 -18.76 14.14
N GLY A 148 -12.02 -17.50 14.19
CA GLY A 148 -11.31 -16.34 13.65
C GLY A 148 -11.67 -15.98 12.22
N GLU A 149 -12.44 -16.80 11.51
CA GLU A 149 -12.95 -16.48 10.17
C GLU A 149 -14.15 -15.52 10.23
N ARG A 150 -14.43 -14.85 9.11
CA ARG A 150 -15.51 -13.87 8.98
C ARG A 150 -16.65 -14.40 8.12
N THR A 151 -17.88 -14.10 8.52
CA THR A 151 -19.06 -14.42 7.71
C THR A 151 -19.08 -13.57 6.42
N PRO A 152 -19.19 -14.15 5.22
CA PRO A 152 -19.18 -13.36 3.98
C PRO A 152 -20.51 -12.63 3.74
N LEU A 153 -21.62 -13.25 4.14
CA LEU A 153 -22.97 -12.68 4.12
C LEU A 153 -23.60 -12.83 5.51
N ALA A 154 -24.75 -12.21 5.72
CA ALA A 154 -25.54 -12.49 6.91
C ALA A 154 -25.88 -13.98 6.89
N ALA A 155 -25.74 -14.66 8.01
CA ALA A 155 -25.86 -16.11 8.01
C ALA A 155 -26.59 -16.60 9.25
N ARG A 156 -27.38 -17.65 9.09
CA ARG A 156 -28.01 -18.36 10.21
C ARG A 156 -27.06 -19.44 10.70
N VAL A 157 -26.79 -19.49 12.00
CA VAL A 157 -26.00 -20.58 12.59
C VAL A 157 -26.82 -21.86 12.56
N LEU A 158 -26.31 -22.90 11.91
CA LEU A 158 -26.89 -24.24 11.91
C LEU A 158 -26.27 -25.10 13.00
N GLU A 159 -24.95 -25.08 13.12
CA GLU A 159 -24.17 -25.85 14.11
C GLU A 159 -23.03 -25.00 14.67
N GLY A 160 -22.62 -25.31 15.91
CA GLY A 160 -21.55 -24.63 16.64
C GLY A 160 -22.07 -23.58 17.63
N THR A 161 -21.35 -23.44 18.75
CA THR A 161 -21.58 -22.43 19.79
C THR A 161 -20.31 -21.62 19.98
N GLY A 162 -20.46 -20.32 20.21
CA GLY A 162 -19.33 -19.42 20.35
C GLY A 162 -19.75 -17.97 20.47
N SER A 163 -18.94 -17.05 19.96
CA SER A 163 -19.30 -15.63 19.88
C SER A 163 -18.94 -15.03 18.52
N ALA A 164 -19.58 -13.92 18.16
CA ALA A 164 -19.26 -13.13 16.99
C ALA A 164 -19.09 -11.65 17.36
N ASN A 165 -18.25 -10.91 16.64
CA ASN A 165 -18.19 -9.46 16.82
C ASN A 165 -19.54 -8.79 16.45
N GLY A 166 -20.08 -8.03 17.39
CA GLY A 166 -21.26 -7.18 17.22
C GLY A 166 -20.96 -5.88 16.47
N GLU A 167 -21.99 -5.07 16.25
CA GLU A 167 -21.91 -3.83 15.48
C GLU A 167 -21.10 -2.73 16.19
N ASP A 168 -21.10 -2.74 17.52
CA ASP A 168 -20.28 -1.92 18.43
C ASP A 168 -18.85 -2.46 18.61
N GLY A 169 -18.58 -3.66 18.09
CA GLY A 169 -17.33 -4.38 18.27
C GLY A 169 -17.28 -5.23 19.54
N LEU A 170 -18.37 -5.34 20.32
CA LEU A 170 -18.45 -6.24 21.49
C LEU A 170 -18.72 -7.69 21.06
N PRO A 171 -18.32 -8.71 21.84
CA PRO A 171 -18.59 -10.09 21.49
C PRO A 171 -20.06 -10.42 21.84
N VAL A 172 -20.80 -10.91 20.85
CA VAL A 172 -22.19 -11.36 20.98
C VAL A 172 -22.21 -12.89 20.96
N PRO A 173 -22.82 -13.57 21.95
CA PRO A 173 -22.92 -15.02 21.95
C PRO A 173 -23.74 -15.51 20.76
N ILE A 174 -23.27 -16.58 20.13
CA ILE A 174 -23.94 -17.23 18.99
C ILE A 174 -24.14 -18.72 19.28
N ALA A 175 -25.32 -19.21 18.90
CA ALA A 175 -25.74 -20.60 19.06
C ALA A 175 -26.62 -20.98 17.86
N PRO A 176 -26.89 -22.28 17.63
CA PRO A 176 -27.78 -22.71 16.56
C PRO A 176 -29.12 -21.95 16.56
N GLY A 177 -29.51 -21.44 15.38
CA GLY A 177 -30.69 -20.60 15.18
C GLY A 177 -30.45 -19.10 15.25
N VAL A 178 -29.31 -18.64 15.80
CA VAL A 178 -28.97 -17.21 15.88
C VAL A 178 -28.55 -16.68 14.50
N MET A 179 -28.93 -15.44 14.21
CA MET A 179 -28.48 -14.72 13.01
C MET A 179 -27.19 -13.97 13.28
N VAL A 180 -26.16 -14.24 12.48
CA VAL A 180 -24.89 -13.52 12.49
C VAL A 180 -24.90 -12.46 11.38
N VAL A 181 -24.44 -11.26 11.71
CA VAL A 181 -24.30 -10.18 10.73
C VAL A 181 -23.16 -10.50 9.75
N ALA A 182 -23.27 -10.04 8.50
CA ALA A 182 -22.19 -10.20 7.53
C ALA A 182 -20.93 -9.47 8.00
N GLY A 183 -19.76 -10.05 7.74
CA GLY A 183 -18.45 -9.53 8.12
C GLY A 183 -18.06 -9.77 9.58
N ALA A 184 -18.97 -10.31 10.40
CA ALA A 184 -18.67 -10.61 11.79
C ALA A 184 -17.59 -11.69 11.89
N LYS A 185 -16.57 -11.42 12.70
CA LYS A 185 -15.53 -12.39 13.03
C LYS A 185 -16.06 -13.33 14.09
N LEU A 186 -15.91 -14.64 13.86
CA LEU A 186 -16.39 -15.70 14.73
C LEU A 186 -15.28 -16.15 15.69
N TYR A 187 -15.65 -16.60 16.88
CA TYR A 187 -14.76 -17.14 17.90
C TYR A 187 -15.42 -18.35 18.56
N GLY A 188 -14.63 -19.38 18.88
CA GLY A 188 -15.15 -20.72 19.18
C GLY A 188 -15.37 -21.54 17.91
N GLY A 189 -16.31 -22.49 17.94
CA GLY A 189 -16.61 -23.34 16.78
C GLY A 189 -15.72 -24.60 16.69
N PRO A 190 -15.82 -25.37 15.60
CA PRO A 190 -16.24 -24.98 14.24
C PRO A 190 -17.74 -24.63 14.07
N PHE A 191 -18.06 -23.80 13.09
CA PHE A 191 -19.43 -23.35 12.78
C PHE A 191 -19.90 -23.85 11.41
N ALA A 192 -21.16 -24.28 11.33
CA ALA A 192 -21.86 -24.45 10.05
C ALA A 192 -22.91 -23.35 9.92
N LEU A 193 -22.85 -22.57 8.84
CA LEU A 193 -23.68 -21.39 8.64
C LEU A 193 -24.39 -21.41 7.29
N GLU A 194 -25.67 -21.08 7.27
CA GLU A 194 -26.44 -20.91 6.05
C GLU A 194 -26.47 -19.43 5.65
N LEU A 195 -25.87 -19.09 4.51
CA LEU A 195 -25.82 -17.74 3.99
C LEU A 195 -27.21 -17.25 3.59
N GLN A 196 -27.55 -16.03 3.98
CA GLN A 196 -28.82 -15.38 3.66
C GLN A 196 -28.64 -14.33 2.58
N SER A 197 -29.66 -14.15 1.74
CA SER A 197 -29.68 -13.08 0.74
C SER A 197 -29.89 -11.72 1.42
N ASN A 198 -29.15 -10.71 0.97
CA ASN A 198 -29.48 -9.33 1.34
C ASN A 198 -30.86 -8.94 0.81
N ARG A 199 -31.56 -8.08 1.57
CA ARG A 199 -32.83 -7.52 1.11
C ARG A 199 -32.62 -6.79 -0.22
N PRO A 200 -33.44 -7.07 -1.25
CA PRO A 200 -33.37 -6.31 -2.50
C PRO A 200 -33.71 -4.85 -2.22
N PHE A 201 -32.98 -3.94 -2.86
CA PHE A 201 -33.25 -2.51 -2.81
C PHE A 201 -33.27 -1.94 -4.24
N VAL A 202 -34.02 -0.87 -4.44
CA VAL A 202 -34.02 -0.12 -5.70
C VAL A 202 -33.17 1.14 -5.51
N PRO A 203 -32.12 1.36 -6.31
CA PRO A 203 -31.34 2.58 -6.24
C PRO A 203 -32.21 3.80 -6.57
N GLY A 204 -32.24 4.80 -5.68
CA GLY A 204 -32.93 6.07 -5.91
C GLY A 204 -31.96 7.20 -6.28
N PRO A 205 -32.42 8.24 -7.00
CA PRO A 205 -31.59 9.40 -7.34
C PRO A 205 -31.15 10.20 -6.10
N ARG A 206 -30.10 11.01 -6.24
CA ARG A 206 -29.66 11.98 -5.22
C ARG A 206 -30.73 13.06 -5.03
N PRO A 207 -31.10 13.46 -3.79
CA PRO A 207 -32.18 14.44 -3.56
C PRO A 207 -31.93 15.80 -4.17
N VAL A 208 -30.68 16.28 -4.09
CA VAL A 208 -30.22 17.56 -4.62
C VAL A 208 -29.02 17.29 -5.53
N PRO A 209 -28.85 18.03 -6.65
CA PRO A 209 -27.63 17.95 -7.46
C PRO A 209 -26.35 18.26 -6.65
N LEU A 210 -25.22 17.70 -7.07
CA LEU A 210 -23.93 17.97 -6.43
C LEU A 210 -23.61 19.48 -6.51
N PRO A 211 -23.02 20.08 -5.45
CA PRO A 211 -22.51 21.44 -5.54
C PRO A 211 -21.55 21.53 -6.73
N GLU A 212 -21.79 22.53 -7.57
CA GLU A 212 -21.01 22.68 -8.78
C GLU A 212 -19.52 22.86 -8.44
N PRO A 213 -18.64 21.96 -8.93
CA PRO A 213 -17.20 22.14 -8.88
C PRO A 213 -16.81 23.55 -9.35
N ILE A 214 -15.71 24.07 -8.81
CA ILE A 214 -15.12 25.35 -9.27
C ILE A 214 -14.94 25.34 -10.81
N TYR A 215 -14.57 24.18 -11.36
CA TYR A 215 -14.45 23.96 -12.79
C TYR A 215 -15.77 24.17 -13.55
N ASP A 216 -16.90 23.66 -13.06
CA ASP A 216 -18.19 23.77 -13.74
C ASP A 216 -18.73 25.20 -13.69
N ARG A 217 -18.59 25.88 -12.54
CA ARG A 217 -18.89 27.33 -12.43
C ARG A 217 -18.04 28.16 -13.40
N TYR A 218 -16.76 27.82 -13.54
CA TYR A 218 -15.88 28.47 -14.50
C TYR A 218 -16.31 28.23 -15.95
N LEU A 219 -16.67 26.99 -16.31
CA LEU A 219 -17.18 26.65 -17.63
C LEU A 219 -18.43 27.46 -18.01
N GLN A 220 -19.40 27.57 -17.08
CA GLN A 220 -20.63 28.32 -17.29
C GLN A 220 -20.36 29.82 -17.55
N ALA A 221 -19.35 30.39 -16.89
CA ALA A 221 -18.96 31.78 -17.09
C ALA A 221 -18.18 32.01 -18.40
N VAL A 222 -17.24 31.11 -18.74
CA VAL A 222 -16.35 31.29 -19.90
C VAL A 222 -17.06 31.09 -21.23
N GLY A 223 -18.08 30.23 -21.31
CA GLY A 223 -18.84 30.01 -22.54
C GLY A 223 -19.39 31.33 -23.13
N PRO A 224 -20.28 32.04 -22.41
CA PRO A 224 -20.81 33.33 -22.86
C PRO A 224 -19.73 34.39 -23.09
N LEU A 225 -18.70 34.46 -22.23
CA LEU A 225 -17.60 35.42 -22.38
C LEU A 225 -16.80 35.19 -23.67
N SER A 226 -16.52 33.93 -24.01
CA SER A 226 -15.82 33.58 -25.25
C SER A 226 -16.63 33.96 -26.49
N LEU A 227 -17.96 33.73 -26.47
CA LEU A 227 -18.86 34.11 -27.56
C LEU A 227 -18.97 35.63 -27.70
N ALA A 228 -19.07 36.36 -26.58
CA ALA A 228 -19.08 37.82 -26.58
C ALA A 228 -17.76 38.38 -27.14
N TYR A 229 -16.62 37.82 -26.73
CA TYR A 229 -15.29 38.21 -27.24
C TYR A 229 -15.18 37.97 -28.76
N VAL A 230 -15.68 36.84 -29.26
CA VAL A 230 -15.76 36.56 -30.69
C VAL A 230 -16.69 37.54 -31.41
N GLY A 231 -17.86 37.85 -30.84
CA GLY A 231 -18.81 38.80 -31.41
C GLY A 231 -18.22 40.20 -31.55
N VAL A 232 -17.54 40.69 -30.51
CA VAL A 232 -16.82 41.99 -30.54
C VAL A 232 -15.70 41.96 -31.58
N THR A 233 -14.91 40.88 -31.61
CA THR A 233 -13.83 40.74 -32.60
C THR A 233 -14.38 40.70 -34.02
N ALA A 234 -15.49 40.00 -34.25
CA ALA A 234 -16.16 39.93 -35.55
C ALA A 234 -16.66 41.31 -35.99
N LEU A 235 -17.24 42.09 -35.06
CA LEU A 235 -17.80 43.41 -35.35
C LEU A 235 -16.70 44.44 -35.65
N LEU A 236 -15.59 44.39 -34.91
CA LEU A 236 -14.43 45.27 -35.10
C LEU A 236 -13.60 44.91 -36.34
N THR A 237 -13.46 43.63 -36.66
CA THR A 237 -12.52 43.18 -37.68
C THR A 237 -13.17 42.72 -38.99
N ARG A 238 -14.47 42.44 -38.99
CA ARG A 238 -15.26 41.91 -40.12
C ARG A 238 -14.61 40.69 -40.81
N SER A 239 -13.86 39.87 -40.07
CA SER A 239 -13.10 38.75 -40.60
C SER A 239 -13.39 37.47 -39.84
N LEU A 240 -13.89 36.44 -40.55
CA LEU A 240 -14.17 35.13 -39.97
C LEU A 240 -12.92 34.45 -39.40
N ALA A 241 -11.78 34.56 -40.07
CA ALA A 241 -10.51 34.01 -39.59
C ALA A 241 -10.07 34.65 -38.26
N ARG A 242 -10.31 35.96 -38.07
CA ARG A 242 -9.99 36.64 -36.80
C ARG A 242 -10.97 36.29 -35.69
N SER A 243 -12.25 36.15 -36.02
CA SER A 243 -13.26 35.65 -35.09
C SER A 243 -12.93 34.23 -34.61
N PHE A 244 -12.43 33.38 -35.51
CA PHE A 244 -11.97 32.04 -35.16
C PHE A 244 -10.71 32.06 -34.29
N GLY A 245 -9.72 32.90 -34.62
CA GLY A 245 -8.54 33.12 -33.79
C GLY A 245 -8.89 33.62 -32.37
N ALA A 246 -9.89 34.49 -32.23
CA ALA A 246 -10.39 34.96 -30.95
C ALA A 246 -10.98 33.81 -30.08
N LEU A 247 -11.66 32.85 -30.69
CA LEU A 247 -12.19 31.68 -29.98
C LEU A 247 -11.08 30.71 -29.51
N LEU A 248 -9.96 30.65 -30.25
CA LEU A 248 -8.78 29.88 -29.83
C LEU A 248 -7.99 30.56 -28.70
N LEU A 249 -8.04 31.90 -28.61
CA LEU A 249 -7.36 32.68 -27.57
C LEU A 249 -8.09 32.65 -26.23
N VAL A 250 -9.42 32.55 -26.24
CA VAL A 250 -10.26 32.56 -25.03
C VAL A 250 -11.15 31.33 -25.03
N ASN A 251 -10.76 30.28 -24.29
CA ASN A 251 -11.55 29.07 -24.13
C ASN A 251 -11.29 28.36 -22.79
N SER A 252 -12.05 27.30 -22.51
CA SER A 252 -11.98 26.52 -21.27
C SER A 252 -11.04 25.32 -21.33
N ARG A 253 -10.29 25.13 -22.43
CA ARG A 253 -9.56 23.88 -22.72
C ARG A 253 -8.47 23.59 -21.69
N THR A 254 -7.76 24.62 -21.23
CA THR A 254 -6.75 24.52 -20.17
C THR A 254 -7.34 23.93 -18.89
N ALA A 255 -8.47 24.46 -18.44
CA ALA A 255 -9.15 23.98 -17.23
C ALA A 255 -9.68 22.55 -17.40
N LEU A 256 -10.23 22.21 -18.57
CA LEU A 256 -10.73 20.87 -18.89
C LEU A 256 -9.61 19.83 -18.80
N ILE A 257 -8.51 20.07 -19.52
CA ILE A 257 -7.36 19.14 -19.54
C ILE A 257 -6.75 19.01 -18.14
N GLY A 258 -6.62 20.12 -17.41
CA GLY A 258 -6.13 20.10 -16.03
C GLY A 258 -7.03 19.32 -15.09
N ALA A 259 -8.36 19.43 -15.23
CA ALA A 259 -9.32 18.68 -14.43
C ALA A 259 -9.29 17.17 -14.73
N GLU A 260 -9.21 16.78 -16.00
CA GLU A 260 -9.05 15.38 -16.41
C GLU A 260 -7.72 14.80 -15.88
N ALA A 261 -6.62 15.54 -16.00
CA ALA A 261 -5.32 15.15 -15.48
C ALA A 261 -5.30 15.02 -13.95
N ALA A 262 -6.04 15.88 -13.24
CA ALA A 262 -6.20 15.82 -11.80
C ALA A 262 -7.00 14.57 -11.36
N ASN A 263 -8.07 14.22 -12.09
CA ASN A 263 -8.87 13.01 -11.83
C ASN A 263 -8.04 11.73 -12.03
N ALA A 264 -7.34 11.61 -13.16
CA ALA A 264 -6.44 10.49 -13.42
C ALA A 264 -5.33 10.42 -12.36
N GLY A 265 -4.82 11.57 -11.93
CA GLY A 265 -3.79 11.66 -10.92
C GLY A 265 -4.21 11.28 -9.51
N ALA A 266 -5.43 11.63 -9.12
CA ALA A 266 -6.02 11.24 -7.84
C ALA A 266 -6.18 9.71 -7.78
N SER A 267 -6.75 9.13 -8.83
CA SER A 267 -6.94 7.68 -8.97
C SER A 267 -5.60 6.94 -8.94
N ALA A 268 -4.60 7.42 -9.70
CA ALA A 268 -3.24 6.87 -9.66
C ALA A 268 -2.60 6.96 -8.27
N ARG A 269 -2.82 8.05 -7.52
CA ARG A 269 -2.29 8.20 -6.15
C ARG A 269 -2.93 7.21 -5.18
N VAL A 270 -4.24 7.02 -5.28
CA VAL A 270 -5.01 6.06 -4.48
C VAL A 270 -4.59 4.60 -4.80
N LEU A 271 -4.37 4.27 -6.07
CA LEU A 271 -3.83 2.97 -6.48
C LEU A 271 -2.44 2.70 -5.87
N ARG A 272 -1.58 3.72 -5.78
CA ARG A 272 -0.26 3.61 -5.13
C ARG A 272 -0.32 3.45 -3.61
N SER A 273 -1.44 3.75 -2.94
CA SER A 273 -1.63 3.49 -1.51
C SER A 273 -2.20 2.11 -1.19
N GLY A 274 -2.37 1.24 -2.20
CA GLY A 274 -2.88 -0.13 -2.06
C GLY A 274 -4.39 -0.25 -2.24
N VAL A 275 -5.09 0.83 -2.59
CA VAL A 275 -6.53 0.81 -2.87
C VAL A 275 -6.76 0.27 -4.26
N THR A 276 -7.76 -0.59 -4.44
CA THR A 276 -8.19 -1.05 -5.77
C THR A 276 -9.38 -0.22 -6.24
N VAL A 277 -9.30 0.33 -7.45
CA VAL A 277 -10.38 1.14 -8.03
C VAL A 277 -11.23 0.25 -8.93
N VAL A 278 -12.37 -0.21 -8.41
CA VAL A 278 -13.32 -1.16 -9.06
C VAL A 278 -14.08 -0.52 -10.22
N GLY A 279 -14.31 0.79 -10.12
CA GLY A 279 -15.00 1.53 -11.16
C GLY A 279 -15.45 2.86 -10.60
N THR A 280 -14.93 3.95 -11.18
CA THR A 280 -15.43 5.29 -10.88
C THR A 280 -16.56 5.56 -11.84
N ARG A 281 -17.79 5.48 -11.35
CA ARG A 281 -18.93 6.05 -12.09
C ARG A 281 -18.60 7.51 -12.43
N PRO A 282 -19.05 8.04 -13.58
CA PRO A 282 -18.66 9.38 -14.04
C PRO A 282 -18.84 10.47 -12.96
N ASN A 283 -19.86 10.33 -12.11
CA ASN A 283 -20.19 11.27 -11.04
C ASN A 283 -19.58 10.94 -9.67
N ARG A 284 -18.73 9.91 -9.56
CA ARG A 284 -18.13 9.42 -8.31
C ARG A 284 -16.61 9.38 -8.37
N ALA A 285 -16.03 10.48 -8.85
CA ALA A 285 -14.58 10.65 -8.87
C ALA A 285 -14.02 10.78 -7.44
N VAL A 286 -12.74 10.45 -7.28
CA VAL A 286 -12.02 10.68 -6.02
C VAL A 286 -11.91 12.18 -5.76
N ARG A 287 -12.74 12.71 -4.85
CA ARG A 287 -12.82 14.13 -4.46
C ARG A 287 -12.81 14.25 -2.94
N ARG A 288 -12.48 15.43 -2.42
CA ARG A 288 -12.56 15.70 -0.98
C ARG A 288 -14.02 15.58 -0.54
N PRO A 289 -14.38 14.68 0.38
CA PRO A 289 -15.73 14.65 0.92
C PRO A 289 -15.97 15.83 1.88
N GLY A 290 -17.23 16.24 2.00
CA GLY A 290 -17.65 17.12 3.10
C GLY A 290 -17.90 16.32 4.37
N LEU A 291 -18.44 15.11 4.21
CA LEU A 291 -18.64 14.13 5.29
C LEU A 291 -18.03 12.78 4.87
N LEU A 292 -17.17 12.22 5.73
CA LEU A 292 -16.76 10.83 5.72
C LEU A 292 -17.58 10.07 6.77
N LEU A 293 -18.55 9.29 6.30
CA LEU A 293 -19.46 8.50 7.12
C LEU A 293 -18.93 7.08 7.28
N LEU A 294 -18.68 6.67 8.52
CA LEU A 294 -18.32 5.31 8.89
C LEU A 294 -19.58 4.54 9.28
N ASP A 295 -19.74 3.33 8.75
CA ASP A 295 -20.94 2.52 8.92
C ASP A 295 -21.28 2.23 10.38
N ARG A 296 -20.29 1.85 11.19
CA ARG A 296 -20.48 1.38 12.57
C ARG A 296 -19.23 1.63 13.43
N PRO A 297 -19.33 1.69 14.77
CA PRO A 297 -18.17 1.79 15.66
C PRO A 297 -17.14 0.68 15.44
N SER A 298 -17.59 -0.54 15.12
CA SER A 298 -16.71 -1.67 14.75
C SER A 298 -15.78 -1.41 13.56
N THR A 299 -16.09 -0.46 12.66
CA THR A 299 -15.18 -0.08 11.58
C THR A 299 -13.94 0.68 12.06
N LEU A 300 -14.00 1.26 13.27
CA LEU A 300 -12.90 1.97 13.93
C LEU A 300 -12.08 1.07 14.85
N THR A 301 -12.45 -0.20 15.03
CA THR A 301 -11.86 -1.07 16.05
C THR A 301 -11.36 -2.38 15.44
N ASP A 302 -10.29 -2.92 16.03
CA ASP A 302 -9.75 -4.23 15.66
C ASP A 302 -9.30 -5.00 16.91
N GLY A 303 -10.19 -5.90 17.33
CA GLY A 303 -10.07 -6.66 18.57
C GLY A 303 -10.32 -5.82 19.81
N PHE A 304 -9.75 -6.25 20.92
CA PHE A 304 -9.95 -5.67 22.23
C PHE A 304 -8.62 -5.40 22.92
N GLU A 305 -8.67 -4.57 23.94
CA GLU A 305 -7.58 -4.34 24.87
C GLU A 305 -8.10 -4.36 26.31
N VAL A 306 -7.23 -4.72 27.24
CA VAL A 306 -7.53 -4.65 28.67
C VAL A 306 -7.50 -3.18 29.10
N ALA A 307 -8.64 -2.67 29.56
CA ALA A 307 -8.77 -1.29 30.04
C ALA A 307 -8.35 -1.18 31.52
N LYS A 308 -8.80 -2.13 32.35
CA LYS A 308 -8.50 -2.18 33.78
C LYS A 308 -8.61 -3.61 34.29
N VAL A 309 -7.80 -3.94 35.28
CA VAL A 309 -7.94 -5.18 36.05
C VAL A 309 -8.00 -4.80 37.52
N ARG A 310 -8.92 -5.41 38.25
CA ARG A 310 -9.06 -5.21 39.70
C ARG A 310 -9.03 -6.57 40.40
N PRO A 311 -8.00 -6.86 41.21
CA PRO A 311 -8.05 -7.98 42.13
C PRO A 311 -9.16 -7.77 43.16
N LEU A 312 -9.93 -8.83 43.41
CA LEU A 312 -10.94 -8.87 44.47
C LEU A 312 -10.51 -9.80 45.61
N SER A 313 -9.55 -10.70 45.35
CA SER A 313 -8.89 -11.51 46.37
C SER A 313 -7.61 -10.84 46.87
N GLU A 314 -7.33 -10.94 48.17
CA GLU A 314 -6.07 -10.45 48.77
C GLU A 314 -4.85 -11.32 48.40
N THR A 315 -5.08 -12.53 47.88
CA THR A 315 -4.01 -13.49 47.56
C THR A 315 -3.45 -13.37 46.14
N PHE A 316 -4.17 -12.74 45.22
CA PHE A 316 -3.76 -12.62 43.81
C PHE A 316 -3.54 -11.16 43.44
N ASP A 317 -2.37 -10.86 42.89
CA ASP A 317 -2.09 -9.55 42.32
C ASP A 317 -2.64 -9.45 40.87
N THR A 318 -2.55 -8.25 40.31
CA THR A 318 -3.03 -7.96 38.95
C THR A 318 -2.33 -8.81 37.88
N ALA A 319 -1.04 -9.10 38.06
CA ALA A 319 -0.26 -9.89 37.10
C ALA A 319 -0.69 -11.36 37.10
N ALA A 320 -0.95 -11.92 38.28
CA ALA A 320 -1.47 -13.27 38.44
C ALA A 320 -2.86 -13.44 37.84
N ILE A 321 -3.77 -12.47 38.06
CA ILE A 321 -5.12 -12.49 37.45
C ILE A 321 -5.03 -12.42 35.92
N LEU A 322 -4.16 -11.57 35.37
CA LEU A 322 -3.94 -11.48 33.93
C LEU A 322 -3.41 -12.78 33.35
N THR A 323 -2.45 -13.42 34.03
CA THR A 323 -1.84 -14.69 33.58
C THR A 323 -2.86 -15.83 33.62
N LEU A 324 -3.65 -15.94 34.69
CA LEU A 324 -4.73 -16.92 34.80
C LEU A 324 -5.80 -16.68 33.74
N ALA A 325 -6.27 -15.44 33.57
CA ALA A 325 -7.23 -15.10 32.52
C ALA A 325 -6.69 -15.41 31.12
N ALA A 326 -5.41 -15.14 30.86
CA ALA A 326 -4.74 -15.49 29.61
C ALA A 326 -4.77 -17.00 29.36
N SER A 327 -4.37 -17.79 30.36
CA SER A 327 -4.32 -19.25 30.26
C SER A 327 -5.72 -19.85 30.02
N VAL A 328 -6.74 -19.40 30.76
CA VAL A 328 -8.12 -19.87 30.60
C VAL A 328 -8.68 -19.48 29.23
N ALA A 329 -8.49 -18.23 28.82
CA ALA A 329 -8.99 -17.73 27.55
C ALA A 329 -8.31 -18.40 26.35
N ALA A 330 -6.99 -18.64 26.42
CA ALA A 330 -6.22 -19.33 25.39
C ALA A 330 -6.61 -20.81 25.31
N ALA A 331 -6.69 -21.51 26.44
CA ALA A 331 -7.06 -22.93 26.51
C ALA A 331 -8.47 -23.19 25.97
N ALA A 332 -9.42 -22.31 26.30
CA ALA A 332 -10.82 -22.43 25.87
C ALA A 332 -11.06 -21.94 24.43
N GLY A 333 -10.08 -21.29 23.78
CA GLY A 333 -10.26 -20.68 22.45
C GLY A 333 -11.28 -19.54 22.44
N SER A 334 -11.40 -18.80 23.54
CA SER A 334 -12.37 -17.72 23.70
C SER A 334 -12.00 -16.47 22.89
N PRO A 335 -12.92 -15.52 22.66
CA PRO A 335 -12.63 -14.26 21.98
C PRO A 335 -11.52 -13.44 22.64
N TRP A 336 -11.28 -13.70 23.93
CA TRP A 336 -10.35 -12.93 24.76
C TRP A 336 -8.94 -13.50 24.80
N GLY A 337 -8.71 -14.71 24.28
CA GLY A 337 -7.40 -15.38 24.37
C GLY A 337 -6.26 -14.58 23.75
N SER A 338 -6.54 -13.84 22.66
CA SER A 338 -5.55 -12.99 21.99
C SER A 338 -5.36 -11.59 22.61
N ILE A 339 -6.17 -11.23 23.62
CA ILE A 339 -6.13 -9.92 24.28
C ILE A 339 -5.05 -9.92 25.36
N PHE A 340 -4.94 -11.02 26.08
CA PHE A 340 -4.02 -11.13 27.19
C PHE A 340 -2.61 -11.45 26.67
N PRO A 341 -1.57 -10.79 27.20
CA PRO A 341 -0.19 -11.16 26.87
C PRO A 341 0.04 -12.62 27.29
N VAL A 342 0.52 -13.44 26.36
CA VAL A 342 0.92 -14.83 26.66
C VAL A 342 2.21 -14.75 27.47
N ALA A 343 2.08 -14.68 28.79
CA ALA A 343 3.20 -14.92 29.70
C ALA A 343 3.44 -16.44 29.70
N GLY A 344 4.65 -16.85 29.31
CA GLY A 344 5.05 -18.25 29.34
C GLY A 344 4.90 -18.85 30.74
N GLY A 345 4.55 -20.14 30.79
CA GLY A 345 4.81 -20.97 31.96
C GLY A 345 3.62 -21.68 32.61
N VAL A 346 2.39 -21.57 32.11
CA VAL A 346 1.25 -22.27 32.72
C VAL A 346 0.61 -23.26 31.75
N HIS A 347 0.92 -24.54 31.92
CA HIS A 347 0.29 -25.65 31.19
C HIS A 347 -1.18 -25.76 31.63
N SER A 348 -2.09 -25.32 30.78
CA SER A 348 -3.54 -25.49 30.96
C SER A 348 -4.03 -26.70 30.19
N THR A 349 -4.80 -27.58 30.83
CA THR A 349 -5.39 -28.79 30.23
C THR A 349 -6.90 -28.63 30.06
N SER A 350 -7.42 -29.07 28.91
CA SER A 350 -8.85 -29.13 28.54
C SER A 350 -9.66 -27.85 28.80
N GLY A 351 -9.57 -26.87 27.89
CA GLY A 351 -10.44 -25.69 27.92
C GLY A 351 -11.71 -25.86 27.09
N ILE A 352 -12.84 -25.35 27.57
CA ILE A 352 -14.14 -25.34 26.87
C ILE A 352 -14.69 -23.91 26.90
N PHE A 353 -15.15 -23.43 25.74
CA PHE A 353 -15.89 -22.17 25.62
C PHE A 353 -17.33 -22.44 25.18
N ASP A 354 -18.29 -22.11 26.03
CA ASP A 354 -19.72 -22.35 25.76
C ASP A 354 -20.39 -21.25 24.92
N GLY A 355 -19.61 -20.26 24.46
CA GLY A 355 -20.08 -19.07 23.76
C GLY A 355 -20.23 -17.83 24.64
N THR A 356 -20.16 -18.00 25.96
CA THR A 356 -20.15 -16.90 26.93
C THR A 356 -19.16 -17.09 28.07
N ILE A 357 -18.91 -18.31 28.54
CA ILE A 357 -17.98 -18.59 29.63
C ILE A 357 -16.88 -19.49 29.09
N ALA A 358 -15.64 -19.09 29.34
CA ALA A 358 -14.44 -19.89 29.11
C ALA A 358 -14.11 -20.62 30.40
N THR A 359 -13.95 -21.93 30.34
CA THR A 359 -13.51 -22.75 31.48
C THR A 359 -12.25 -23.50 31.10
N ALA A 360 -11.29 -23.59 32.01
CA ALA A 360 -10.07 -24.37 31.80
C ALA A 360 -9.49 -24.81 33.14
N SER A 361 -8.74 -25.91 33.12
CA SER A 361 -7.99 -26.37 34.29
C SER A 361 -6.54 -25.89 34.20
N VAL A 362 -6.05 -25.28 35.27
CA VAL A 362 -4.69 -24.80 35.42
C VAL A 362 -4.10 -25.51 36.63
N GLY A 363 -3.19 -26.47 36.40
CA GLY A 363 -2.84 -27.48 37.40
C GLY A 363 -4.06 -28.34 37.76
N ASP A 364 -4.29 -28.57 39.06
CA ASP A 364 -5.44 -29.35 39.57
C ASP A 364 -6.69 -28.49 39.85
N VAL A 365 -6.69 -27.21 39.45
CA VAL A 365 -7.75 -26.26 39.79
C VAL A 365 -8.47 -25.81 38.52
N ARG A 366 -9.81 -25.84 38.54
CA ARG A 366 -10.64 -25.31 37.47
C ARG A 366 -10.97 -23.84 37.69
N TYR A 367 -10.78 -23.06 36.64
CA TYR A 367 -11.09 -21.64 36.58
C TYR A 367 -12.13 -21.37 35.51
N SER A 368 -12.96 -20.36 35.74
CA SER A 368 -13.93 -19.84 34.77
C SER A 368 -13.74 -18.34 34.54
N LEU A 369 -13.90 -17.93 33.29
CA LEU A 369 -13.79 -16.55 32.83
C LEU A 369 -15.03 -16.23 31.98
N GLY A 370 -15.88 -15.33 32.44
CA GLY A 370 -17.12 -15.02 31.72
C GLY A 370 -17.69 -13.64 32.07
N PRO A 371 -18.66 -13.14 31.28
CA PRO A 371 -19.28 -11.84 31.50
C PRO A 371 -20.18 -11.86 32.74
N ILE A 372 -20.32 -10.69 33.36
CA ILE A 372 -21.24 -10.47 34.47
C ILE A 372 -22.68 -10.66 33.96
N LYS A 373 -23.36 -11.72 34.41
CA LYS A 373 -24.77 -11.96 34.05
C LYS A 373 -25.76 -11.65 35.17
N ASP A 374 -25.50 -12.00 36.44
CA ASP A 374 -26.51 -11.83 37.53
C ASP A 374 -25.94 -11.91 38.99
N TRP A 375 -24.74 -11.38 39.31
CA TRP A 375 -24.20 -11.39 40.69
C TRP A 375 -23.87 -10.00 41.26
N ASP A 376 -24.39 -9.75 42.46
CA ASP A 376 -24.26 -8.61 43.39
C ASP A 376 -24.14 -7.19 42.82
N ALA A 377 -25.27 -6.48 42.87
CA ALA A 377 -25.38 -5.02 42.89
C ALA A 377 -24.51 -4.33 43.97
N HIS A 378 -23.81 -5.09 44.82
CA HIS A 378 -22.98 -4.61 45.92
C HIS A 378 -21.47 -4.50 45.58
N LEU A 379 -20.99 -5.09 44.48
CA LEU A 379 -19.59 -4.95 44.03
C LEU A 379 -19.36 -3.73 43.11
N ALA A 380 -20.42 -2.95 42.86
CA ALA A 380 -20.39 -1.79 41.95
C ALA A 380 -20.75 -0.46 42.66
N PRO A 381 -19.81 0.25 43.32
CA PRO A 381 -20.02 1.67 43.66
C PRO A 381 -19.33 2.62 42.68
N GLU A 382 -18.26 2.19 42.01
CA GLU A 382 -17.56 3.00 41.03
C GLU A 382 -17.83 2.41 39.65
N ARG A 383 -18.85 2.95 38.97
CA ARG A 383 -19.06 2.75 37.54
C ARG A 383 -17.70 2.91 36.85
N LEU A 384 -17.11 1.81 36.41
CA LEU A 384 -16.14 1.84 35.33
C LEU A 384 -16.88 2.50 34.17
N ASP A 385 -16.43 3.67 33.74
CA ASP A 385 -17.14 4.55 32.80
C ASP A 385 -17.79 3.78 31.64
N GLY A 386 -19.01 4.16 31.26
CA GLY A 386 -19.89 3.40 30.37
C GLY A 386 -19.20 2.92 29.08
N GLY A 387 -19.47 1.66 28.70
CA GLY A 387 -18.98 1.05 27.46
C GLY A 387 -17.85 0.02 27.61
N HIS A 388 -17.58 -0.45 28.83
CA HIS A 388 -16.64 -1.56 29.08
C HIS A 388 -17.35 -2.93 29.09
N TYR A 389 -16.69 -3.92 28.49
CA TYR A 389 -17.11 -5.32 28.57
C TYR A 389 -16.42 -5.99 29.78
N LEU A 390 -17.18 -6.28 30.83
CA LEU A 390 -16.65 -6.77 32.09
C LEU A 390 -16.61 -8.31 32.12
N LEU A 391 -15.46 -8.86 32.47
CA LEU A 391 -15.23 -10.28 32.71
C LEU A 391 -14.90 -10.52 34.18
N LEU A 392 -15.42 -11.61 34.73
CA LEU A 392 -15.07 -12.12 36.04
C LEU A 392 -14.21 -13.36 35.90
N LEU A 393 -13.10 -13.40 36.63
CA LEU A 393 -12.31 -14.61 36.83
C LEU A 393 -12.74 -15.26 38.14
N HIS A 394 -13.13 -16.53 38.08
CA HIS A 394 -13.61 -17.29 39.22
C HIS A 394 -12.90 -18.64 39.32
N ARG A 395 -12.83 -19.17 40.54
CA ARG A 395 -12.30 -20.49 40.86
C ARG A 395 -13.45 -21.35 41.36
N GLU A 396 -13.61 -22.56 40.84
CA GLU A 396 -14.80 -23.43 41.03
C GLU A 396 -15.18 -23.71 42.51
N HIS A 397 -14.29 -23.46 43.47
CA HIS A 397 -14.50 -23.69 44.91
C HIS A 397 -14.53 -22.43 45.78
N ASP A 398 -14.33 -21.24 45.21
CA ASP A 398 -14.32 -19.99 45.98
C ASP A 398 -15.71 -19.32 45.85
N GLU A 399 -16.31 -18.83 46.94
CA GLU A 399 -17.60 -18.10 46.84
C GLU A 399 -17.45 -16.70 46.22
N GLN A 400 -16.24 -16.12 46.25
CA GLN A 400 -15.95 -14.80 45.68
C GLN A 400 -15.10 -14.89 44.40
N PRO A 401 -15.34 -14.03 43.40
CA PRO A 401 -14.49 -13.93 42.22
C PRO A 401 -13.08 -13.46 42.60
N LEU A 402 -12.07 -13.97 41.89
CA LEU A 402 -10.67 -13.62 42.11
C LEU A 402 -10.36 -12.19 41.64
N GLY A 403 -11.02 -11.76 40.56
CA GLY A 403 -10.86 -10.41 40.02
C GLY A 403 -11.80 -10.08 38.88
N VAL A 404 -11.89 -8.78 38.59
CA VAL A 404 -12.67 -8.21 37.49
C VAL A 404 -11.73 -7.67 36.42
N LEU A 405 -11.97 -8.02 35.16
CA LEU A 405 -11.24 -7.53 34.00
C LEU A 405 -12.20 -6.70 33.13
N ALA A 406 -11.91 -5.42 32.98
CA ALA A 406 -12.64 -4.54 32.09
C ALA A 406 -11.95 -4.51 30.73
N LEU A 407 -12.66 -4.97 29.70
CA LEU A 407 -12.22 -4.93 28.32
C LEU A 407 -12.89 -3.77 27.58
N ARG A 408 -12.24 -3.28 26.53
CA ARG A 408 -12.83 -2.34 25.58
C ARG A 408 -12.36 -2.62 24.16
N PRO A 409 -13.13 -2.23 23.14
CA PRO A 409 -12.66 -2.31 21.76
C PRO A 409 -11.36 -1.52 21.57
N ARG A 410 -10.37 -2.15 20.93
CA ARG A 410 -9.09 -1.52 20.59
C ARG A 410 -9.25 -0.77 19.28
N LEU A 411 -8.79 0.48 19.21
CA LEU A 411 -8.85 1.25 17.97
C LEU A 411 -7.99 0.60 16.88
N ALA A 412 -8.54 0.48 15.68
CA ALA A 412 -7.86 -0.10 14.53
C ALA A 412 -6.65 0.77 14.12
N GLY A 413 -5.61 0.11 13.60
CA GLY A 413 -4.46 0.79 13.00
C GLY A 413 -4.91 1.76 11.90
N GLY A 414 -4.43 3.00 11.95
CA GLY A 414 -4.79 4.05 11.01
C GLY A 414 -6.05 4.86 11.37
N ALA A 415 -6.78 4.53 12.44
CA ALA A 415 -7.92 5.33 12.89
C ALA A 415 -7.50 6.76 13.29
N ALA A 416 -6.41 6.89 14.05
CA ALA A 416 -5.85 8.20 14.43
C ALA A 416 -5.39 9.01 13.20
N ASP A 417 -4.68 8.36 12.27
CA ASP A 417 -4.23 8.99 11.02
C ASP A 417 -5.40 9.49 10.18
N LEU A 418 -6.47 8.70 10.08
CA LEU A 418 -7.68 9.06 9.36
C LEU A 418 -8.33 10.30 9.96
N VAL A 419 -8.51 10.33 11.29
CA VAL A 419 -9.13 11.46 11.98
C VAL A 419 -8.27 12.71 11.88
N GLN A 420 -6.96 12.61 12.08
CA GLN A 420 -6.03 13.73 11.91
C GLN A 420 -6.04 14.25 10.47
N THR A 421 -6.10 13.35 9.48
CA THR A 421 -6.20 13.70 8.06
C THR A 421 -7.51 14.42 7.75
N CYS A 422 -8.64 13.92 8.25
CA CYS A 422 -9.95 14.55 8.09
C CYS A 422 -9.96 15.96 8.71
N ARG A 423 -9.44 16.13 9.94
CA ARG A 423 -9.31 17.45 10.56
C ARG A 423 -8.44 18.40 9.75
N ARG A 424 -7.26 17.94 9.29
CA ARG A 424 -6.32 18.74 8.47
C ARG A 424 -6.94 19.23 7.16
N HIS A 425 -7.85 18.44 6.58
CA HIS A 425 -8.49 18.74 5.31
C HIS A 425 -9.93 19.24 5.44
N GLU A 426 -10.36 19.62 6.65
CA GLU A 426 -11.72 20.14 6.92
C GLU A 426 -12.81 19.20 6.38
N VAL A 427 -12.68 17.92 6.70
CA VAL A 427 -13.65 16.87 6.40
C VAL A 427 -14.31 16.48 7.71
N GLU A 428 -15.63 16.60 7.78
CA GLU A 428 -16.39 16.06 8.90
C GLU A 428 -16.28 14.53 8.87
N ILE A 429 -15.97 13.92 10.02
CA ILE A 429 -15.95 12.47 10.15
C ILE A 429 -16.99 12.07 11.18
N GLY A 430 -17.87 11.15 10.78
CA GLY A 430 -18.97 10.70 11.62
C GLY A 430 -19.14 9.19 11.57
N VAL A 431 -19.60 8.59 12.65
CA VAL A 431 -19.96 7.18 12.74
C VAL A 431 -21.43 7.03 13.15
N ILE A 432 -22.14 6.10 12.53
CA ILE A 432 -23.55 5.86 12.84
C ILE A 432 -23.66 5.13 14.18
N THR A 433 -24.65 5.50 14.99
CA THR A 433 -24.99 4.79 16.22
C THR A 433 -25.43 3.35 15.90
N GLY A 434 -24.62 2.37 16.28
CA GLY A 434 -24.93 0.94 16.17
C GLY A 434 -24.42 0.15 17.37
N GLY A 435 -25.14 -0.90 17.77
CA GLY A 435 -24.85 -1.69 18.97
C GLY A 435 -25.14 -0.97 20.29
N ASP A 436 -24.36 -1.27 21.33
CA ASP A 436 -24.46 -0.64 22.65
C ASP A 436 -24.11 0.87 22.60
N PRO A 437 -25.00 1.77 23.05
CA PRO A 437 -24.82 3.22 22.90
C PRO A 437 -23.65 3.78 23.71
N ASP A 438 -23.35 3.21 24.87
CA ASP A 438 -22.26 3.67 25.73
C ASP A 438 -20.90 3.25 25.14
N THR A 439 -20.79 2.03 24.62
CA THR A 439 -19.61 1.55 23.90
C THR A 439 -19.39 2.34 22.61
N ALA A 440 -20.44 2.59 21.83
CA ALA A 440 -20.37 3.40 20.62
C ALA A 440 -19.87 4.82 20.91
N ARG A 441 -20.37 5.44 22.00
CA ARG A 441 -19.90 6.76 22.47
C ARG A 441 -18.43 6.72 22.89
N SER A 442 -18.03 5.73 23.68
CA SER A 442 -16.63 5.56 24.14
C SER A 442 -15.67 5.38 22.97
N VAL A 443 -16.02 4.56 21.97
CA VAL A 443 -15.21 4.37 20.75
C VAL A 443 -15.11 5.67 19.95
N ALA A 444 -16.23 6.37 19.74
CA ALA A 444 -16.27 7.63 18.99
C ALA A 444 -15.43 8.73 19.68
N GLU A 445 -15.55 8.90 21.00
CA GLU A 445 -14.80 9.86 21.79
C GLU A 445 -13.29 9.58 21.75
N ARG A 446 -12.89 8.33 21.95
CA ARG A 446 -11.47 7.90 21.90
C ARG A 446 -10.87 8.05 20.51
N ALA A 447 -11.63 7.75 19.46
CA ALA A 447 -11.21 7.99 18.09
C ALA A 447 -11.22 9.49 17.74
N GLY A 448 -12.00 10.30 18.46
CA GLY A 448 -12.21 11.72 18.17
C GLY A 448 -13.07 11.94 16.92
N VAL A 449 -14.13 11.14 16.78
CA VAL A 449 -15.12 11.11 15.69
C VAL A 449 -16.49 11.49 16.24
N SER A 450 -17.32 12.17 15.44
CA SER A 450 -18.69 12.52 15.86
C SER A 450 -19.64 11.33 15.74
N LEU A 451 -20.43 11.09 16.79
CA LEU A 451 -21.49 10.09 16.75
C LEU A 451 -22.74 10.69 16.10
N LEU A 452 -23.17 10.16 14.96
CA LEU A 452 -24.30 10.68 14.20
C LEU A 452 -25.58 9.92 14.56
N PRO A 453 -26.68 10.62 14.91
CA PRO A 453 -27.94 9.98 15.23
C PRO A 453 -28.55 9.36 13.96
N GLY A 454 -28.79 8.05 13.98
CA GLY A 454 -29.43 7.34 12.88
C GLY A 454 -29.34 5.82 13.05
N LYS A 455 -30.39 5.08 12.64
CA LYS A 455 -30.36 3.61 12.64
C LYS A 455 -29.93 3.01 11.30
N ASP A 456 -30.00 3.80 10.23
CA ASP A 456 -29.66 3.38 8.87
C ASP A 456 -28.72 4.40 8.21
N ALA A 457 -27.63 3.90 7.61
CA ALA A 457 -26.70 4.70 6.83
C ALA A 457 -27.39 5.43 5.67
N LEU A 458 -28.39 4.81 5.06
CA LEU A 458 -29.11 5.42 3.96
C LEU A 458 -29.79 6.73 4.38
N GLU A 459 -30.44 6.76 5.54
CA GLU A 459 -31.12 7.95 6.06
C GLU A 459 -30.14 9.10 6.31
N VAL A 460 -29.00 8.81 6.96
CA VAL A 460 -27.95 9.81 7.24
C VAL A 460 -27.34 10.34 5.95
N ILE A 461 -27.06 9.47 4.98
CA ILE A 461 -26.55 9.88 3.66
C ILE A 461 -27.54 10.82 2.98
N ARG A 462 -28.84 10.47 2.96
CA ARG A 462 -29.86 11.29 2.29
C ARG A 462 -30.07 12.64 2.97
N ALA A 463 -30.08 12.68 4.30
CA ALA A 463 -30.20 13.92 5.07
C ALA A 463 -29.05 14.88 4.72
N ARG A 464 -27.80 14.40 4.75
CA ARG A 464 -26.63 15.23 4.44
C ARG A 464 -26.52 15.59 2.96
N GLN A 465 -26.99 14.72 2.06
CA GLN A 465 -27.12 15.08 0.63
C GLN A 465 -28.17 16.17 0.38
N ALA A 466 -29.25 16.21 1.17
CA ALA A 466 -30.27 17.28 1.08
C ALA A 466 -29.71 18.65 1.49
N GLU A 467 -28.72 18.68 2.38
CA GLU A 467 -27.93 19.87 2.73
C GLU A 467 -26.87 20.23 1.66
N GLY A 468 -26.75 19.44 0.60
CA GLY A 468 -25.75 19.63 -0.46
C GLY A 468 -24.37 19.05 -0.14
N VAL A 469 -24.18 18.34 0.97
CA VAL A 469 -22.87 17.80 1.36
C VAL A 469 -22.47 16.64 0.44
N HIS A 470 -21.18 16.58 0.05
CA HIS A 470 -20.61 15.43 -0.65
C HIS A 470 -20.26 14.33 0.36
N VAL A 471 -20.97 13.20 0.32
CA VAL A 471 -20.88 12.14 1.32
C VAL A 471 -20.06 10.96 0.79
N ALA A 472 -18.89 10.72 1.41
CA ALA A 472 -18.16 9.47 1.25
C ALA A 472 -18.58 8.50 2.36
N TYR A 473 -18.83 7.24 2.01
CA TYR A 473 -19.29 6.23 2.96
C TYR A 473 -18.35 5.03 2.98
N VAL A 474 -17.98 4.62 4.20
CA VAL A 474 -17.01 3.55 4.46
C VAL A 474 -17.69 2.41 5.22
N SER A 475 -17.63 1.20 4.68
CA SER A 475 -18.13 0.00 5.35
C SER A 475 -17.29 -1.23 5.03
N ASP A 476 -17.30 -2.20 5.92
CA ASP A 476 -16.72 -3.53 5.77
C ASP A 476 -17.78 -4.62 5.50
N ASN A 477 -19.05 -4.25 5.28
CA ASN A 477 -20.17 -5.19 5.30
C ASN A 477 -21.00 -5.19 4.01
N ALA A 478 -21.53 -6.35 3.64
CA ALA A 478 -22.46 -6.57 2.53
C ALA A 478 -23.76 -5.74 2.62
N ARG A 479 -24.30 -5.51 3.82
CA ARG A 479 -25.56 -4.76 4.06
C ARG A 479 -25.47 -3.31 3.59
N ALA A 480 -24.25 -2.78 3.47
CA ALA A 480 -23.94 -1.47 2.93
C ALA A 480 -24.33 -1.29 1.46
N ALA A 481 -24.79 -2.31 0.73
CA ALA A 481 -25.08 -2.21 -0.70
C ALA A 481 -26.03 -1.05 -1.07
N ALA A 482 -27.08 -0.79 -0.26
CA ALA A 482 -27.99 0.33 -0.48
C ALA A 482 -27.31 1.69 -0.24
N ALA A 483 -26.51 1.79 0.83
CA ALA A 483 -25.75 2.99 1.18
C ALA A 483 -24.60 3.27 0.17
N PHE A 484 -23.89 2.24 -0.29
CA PHE A 484 -22.93 2.34 -1.39
C PHE A 484 -23.60 2.79 -2.69
N ALA A 485 -24.82 2.36 -2.97
CA ALA A 485 -25.57 2.86 -4.11
C ALA A 485 -26.05 4.31 -3.94
N ALA A 486 -26.29 4.79 -2.71
CA ALA A 486 -26.81 6.14 -2.45
C ALA A 486 -25.73 7.23 -2.27
N CYS A 487 -24.58 6.90 -1.69
CA CYS A 487 -23.50 7.86 -1.40
C CYS A 487 -22.84 8.46 -2.66
N ASP A 488 -22.02 9.50 -2.49
CA ASP A 488 -21.29 10.13 -3.59
C ASP A 488 -19.94 9.44 -3.86
N LEU A 489 -19.37 8.75 -2.87
CA LEU A 489 -18.19 7.89 -3.01
C LEU A 489 -18.27 6.70 -2.04
N GLY A 490 -18.35 5.47 -2.55
CA GLY A 490 -18.40 4.25 -1.75
C GLY A 490 -17.03 3.60 -1.57
N ILE A 491 -16.59 3.46 -0.33
CA ILE A 491 -15.29 2.88 0.05
C ILE A 491 -15.55 1.61 0.87
N ALA A 492 -15.13 0.46 0.36
CA ALA A 492 -15.22 -0.80 1.09
C ALA A 492 -13.88 -1.17 1.72
N ILE A 493 -13.89 -1.54 3.00
CA ILE A 493 -12.72 -2.07 3.70
C ILE A 493 -12.61 -3.57 3.40
N THR A 494 -11.43 -4.03 3.00
CA THR A 494 -11.21 -5.38 2.48
C THR A 494 -10.36 -6.29 3.37
N VAL A 495 -9.75 -5.79 4.46
CA VAL A 495 -8.98 -6.65 5.38
C VAL A 495 -9.84 -7.85 5.83
N GLY A 496 -9.34 -9.06 5.59
CA GLY A 496 -9.99 -10.29 6.04
C GLY A 496 -11.17 -10.76 5.19
N HIS A 497 -11.44 -10.12 4.04
CA HIS A 497 -12.44 -10.55 3.07
C HIS A 497 -11.78 -11.18 1.85
N GLY A 498 -12.09 -12.46 1.55
CA GLY A 498 -11.71 -13.09 0.28
C GLY A 498 -12.50 -12.54 -0.92
N HIS A 499 -13.78 -12.23 -0.72
CA HIS A 499 -14.64 -11.53 -1.69
C HIS A 499 -15.47 -10.47 -0.98
N PHE A 500 -15.56 -9.27 -1.55
CA PHE A 500 -16.45 -8.23 -1.03
C PHE A 500 -17.77 -8.25 -1.80
N PRO A 501 -18.89 -8.63 -1.17
CA PRO A 501 -20.14 -9.00 -1.88
C PRO A 501 -20.99 -7.81 -2.33
N ALA A 502 -20.58 -6.56 -2.06
CA ALA A 502 -21.30 -5.36 -2.44
C ALA A 502 -20.53 -4.49 -3.43
N ARG A 503 -21.25 -3.77 -4.29
CA ARG A 503 -20.66 -2.89 -5.32
C ARG A 503 -20.16 -1.58 -4.69
N ALA A 504 -18.87 -1.53 -4.36
CA ALA A 504 -18.17 -0.31 -3.95
C ALA A 504 -17.43 0.36 -5.13
N ASP A 505 -17.10 1.65 -4.99
CA ASP A 505 -16.30 2.38 -6.00
C ASP A 505 -14.79 2.14 -5.78
N LEU A 506 -14.38 2.06 -4.51
CA LEU A 506 -13.01 1.84 -4.05
C LEU A 506 -12.95 0.68 -3.03
N LEU A 507 -11.97 -0.20 -3.19
CA LEU A 507 -11.63 -1.24 -2.22
C LEU A 507 -10.37 -0.79 -1.47
N ALA A 508 -10.54 -0.29 -0.26
CA ALA A 508 -9.45 0.05 0.62
C ALA A 508 -9.06 -1.18 1.44
N PRO A 509 -7.77 -1.49 1.59
CA PRO A 509 -7.35 -2.51 2.54
C PRO A 509 -7.75 -2.09 3.96
N ASP A 510 -7.37 -0.91 4.45
CA ASP A 510 -7.56 -0.45 5.84
C ASP A 510 -7.90 1.06 5.94
N LEU A 511 -8.03 1.56 7.18
CA LEU A 511 -8.31 2.98 7.47
C LEU A 511 -7.18 3.93 7.03
N SER A 512 -5.91 3.51 7.04
CA SER A 512 -4.80 4.32 6.50
C SER A 512 -4.96 4.55 4.99
N ALA A 513 -5.43 3.55 4.26
CA ALA A 513 -5.76 3.67 2.84
C ALA A 513 -7.01 4.56 2.62
N VAL A 514 -8.00 4.53 3.52
CA VAL A 514 -9.10 5.51 3.52
C VAL A 514 -8.59 6.93 3.71
N ALA A 515 -7.65 7.15 4.64
CA ALA A 515 -7.01 8.46 4.83
C ALA A 515 -6.29 8.93 3.55
N ALA A 516 -5.61 8.03 2.86
CA ALA A 516 -4.97 8.32 1.58
C ALA A 516 -5.96 8.74 0.49
N ILE A 517 -7.17 8.17 0.46
CA ILE A 517 -8.27 8.59 -0.44
C ILE A 517 -8.67 10.04 -0.16
N VAL A 518 -8.82 10.42 1.12
CA VAL A 518 -9.14 11.81 1.52
C VAL A 518 -8.05 12.79 1.07
N VAL A 519 -6.77 12.46 1.31
CA VAL A 519 -5.63 13.28 0.87
C VAL A 519 -5.61 13.42 -0.66
N ALA A 520 -5.85 12.34 -1.40
CA ALA A 520 -5.89 12.36 -2.85
C ALA A 520 -7.01 13.26 -3.37
N GLY A 521 -8.20 13.19 -2.76
CA GLY A 521 -9.33 14.06 -3.06
C GLY A 521 -9.03 15.54 -2.82
N ALA A 522 -8.45 15.88 -1.66
CA ALA A 522 -8.08 17.26 -1.33
C ALA A 522 -7.02 17.83 -2.30
N ARG A 523 -6.00 17.03 -2.65
CA ARG A 523 -4.97 17.43 -3.61
C ARG A 523 -5.51 17.56 -5.03
N ARG A 524 -6.46 16.70 -5.41
CA ARG A 524 -7.18 16.79 -6.68
C ARG A 524 -7.92 18.12 -6.78
N ASP A 525 -8.68 18.50 -5.75
CA ASP A 525 -9.45 19.74 -5.77
C ASP A 525 -8.54 20.98 -5.81
N ALA A 526 -7.37 20.94 -5.15
CA ALA A 526 -6.33 21.97 -5.28
C ALA A 526 -5.76 22.02 -6.72
N SER A 527 -5.47 20.87 -7.34
CA SER A 527 -4.98 20.80 -8.72
C SER A 527 -5.99 21.34 -9.73
N VAL A 528 -7.28 21.09 -9.52
CA VAL A 528 -8.35 21.67 -10.36
C VAL A 528 -8.40 23.17 -10.21
N ARG A 529 -8.28 23.70 -8.99
CA ARG A 529 -8.23 25.15 -8.72
C ARG A 529 -7.07 25.82 -9.44
N ASP A 530 -5.87 25.24 -9.37
CA ASP A 530 -4.69 25.75 -10.07
C ASP A 530 -4.88 25.73 -11.60
N SER A 531 -5.52 24.69 -12.12
CA SER A 531 -5.82 24.57 -13.56
C SER A 531 -6.79 25.64 -14.04
N VAL A 532 -7.82 25.96 -13.23
CA VAL A 532 -8.74 27.07 -13.50
C VAL A 532 -8.01 28.42 -13.44
N ALA A 533 -7.12 28.62 -12.47
CA ALA A 533 -6.32 29.84 -12.36
C ALA A 533 -5.39 30.03 -13.57
N LEU A 534 -4.71 28.97 -14.01
CA LEU A 534 -3.91 28.96 -15.24
C LEU A 534 -4.75 29.26 -16.48
N SER A 535 -5.96 28.70 -16.56
CA SER A 535 -6.91 28.96 -17.64
C SER A 535 -7.32 30.43 -17.69
N LEU A 536 -7.67 31.03 -16.54
CA LEU A 536 -7.97 32.46 -16.42
C LEU A 536 -6.80 33.33 -16.87
N ALA A 537 -5.58 33.05 -16.39
CA ALA A 537 -4.39 33.79 -16.78
C ALA A 537 -4.11 33.69 -18.29
N SER A 538 -4.25 32.50 -18.87
CA SER A 538 -4.07 32.27 -20.30
C SER A 538 -5.13 32.99 -21.15
N ASN A 539 -6.38 33.02 -20.71
CA ASN A 539 -7.47 33.72 -21.40
C ASN A 539 -7.32 35.24 -21.31
N ALA A 540 -6.89 35.77 -20.16
CA ALA A 540 -6.62 37.20 -20.02
C ALA A 540 -5.48 37.64 -20.94
N PHE A 541 -4.38 36.88 -20.95
CA PHE A 541 -3.27 37.12 -21.86
C PHE A 541 -3.70 37.00 -23.34
N GLY A 542 -4.48 35.96 -23.67
CA GLY A 542 -5.02 35.73 -25.01
C GLY A 542 -5.92 36.87 -25.48
N ALA A 543 -6.79 37.39 -24.61
CA ALA A 543 -7.66 38.51 -24.93
C ALA A 543 -6.88 39.80 -25.21
N VAL A 544 -5.90 40.14 -24.36
CA VAL A 544 -5.03 41.33 -24.53
C VAL A 544 -4.23 41.23 -25.83
N TRP A 545 -3.63 40.06 -26.10
CA TRP A 545 -2.89 39.85 -27.34
C TRP A 545 -3.80 39.90 -28.56
N GLY A 546 -5.00 39.31 -28.51
CA GLY A 546 -5.94 39.38 -29.63
C GLY A 546 -6.41 40.80 -29.96
N PHE A 547 -6.47 41.71 -28.97
CA PHE A 547 -6.79 43.13 -29.21
C PHE A 547 -5.62 43.95 -29.75
N HIS A 548 -4.40 43.74 -29.22
CA HIS A 548 -3.22 44.53 -29.63
C HIS A 548 -2.47 43.96 -30.83
N GLY A 549 -2.55 42.66 -31.06
CA GLY A 549 -1.83 41.96 -32.12
C GLY A 549 -2.75 41.49 -33.25
N ARG A 550 -2.12 41.04 -34.35
CA ARG A 550 -2.78 40.26 -35.40
C ARG A 550 -2.19 38.85 -35.42
N PRO A 551 -2.39 38.04 -34.37
CA PRO A 551 -1.81 36.70 -34.33
C PRO A 551 -2.47 35.82 -35.41
N ASP A 552 -1.63 35.06 -36.11
CA ASP A 552 -2.08 34.00 -36.99
C ASP A 552 -2.69 32.85 -36.17
N VAL A 553 -3.61 32.07 -36.75
CA VAL A 553 -4.39 31.02 -36.09
C VAL A 553 -3.48 30.01 -35.35
N ALA A 554 -2.33 29.68 -35.94
CA ALA A 554 -1.35 28.79 -35.33
C ALA A 554 -0.69 29.36 -34.07
N ARG A 555 -0.44 30.68 -34.03
CA ARG A 555 0.15 31.35 -32.86
C ARG A 555 -0.90 31.65 -31.79
N ALA A 556 -2.15 31.85 -32.20
CA ALA A 556 -3.28 32.08 -31.31
C ALA A 556 -3.54 30.92 -30.34
N SER A 557 -3.18 29.68 -30.71
CA SER A 557 -3.36 28.52 -29.84
C SER A 557 -2.25 28.30 -28.79
N TYR A 558 -1.10 28.99 -28.92
CA TYR A 558 0.05 28.76 -28.04
C TYR A 558 -0.21 29.06 -26.56
N PRO A 559 -0.84 30.19 -26.18
CA PRO A 559 -1.09 30.51 -24.77
C PRO A 559 -1.88 29.41 -24.05
N VAL A 560 -2.96 28.95 -24.67
CA VAL A 560 -3.82 27.87 -24.13
C VAL A 560 -3.06 26.55 -24.07
N THR A 561 -2.31 26.21 -25.12
CA THR A 561 -1.59 24.92 -25.18
C THR A 561 -0.47 24.85 -24.12
N ILE A 562 0.27 25.94 -23.93
CA ILE A 562 1.32 26.05 -22.91
C ILE A 562 0.71 26.02 -21.51
N ALA A 563 -0.39 26.75 -21.28
CA ALA A 563 -1.08 26.74 -20.00
C ALA A 563 -1.65 25.36 -19.66
N ALA A 564 -2.17 24.62 -20.65
CA ALA A 564 -2.64 23.25 -20.48
C ALA A 564 -1.50 22.28 -20.11
N LEU A 565 -0.33 22.39 -20.75
CA LEU A 565 0.87 21.65 -20.36
C LEU A 565 1.30 21.99 -18.93
N GLY A 566 1.27 23.28 -18.57
CA GLY A 566 1.51 23.75 -17.21
C GLY A 566 0.54 23.15 -16.19
N ALA A 567 -0.76 23.07 -16.52
CA ALA A 567 -1.78 22.47 -15.67
C ALA A 567 -1.53 20.97 -15.44
N ILE A 568 -1.15 20.22 -16.49
CA ILE A 568 -0.73 18.81 -16.36
C ILE A 568 0.49 18.70 -15.44
N GLY A 569 1.51 19.54 -15.64
CA GLY A 569 2.75 19.53 -14.87
C GLY A 569 2.54 19.84 -13.38
N VAL A 570 1.79 20.91 -13.07
CA VAL A 570 1.44 21.28 -11.69
C VAL A 570 0.64 20.16 -11.02
N GLY A 571 -0.35 19.60 -11.72
CA GLY A 571 -1.12 18.47 -11.22
C GLY A 571 -0.27 17.23 -11.00
N TRP A 572 0.72 16.98 -11.87
CA TRP A 572 1.68 15.88 -11.70
C TRP A 572 2.51 16.04 -10.43
N VAL A 573 3.10 17.21 -10.19
CA VAL A 573 3.91 17.49 -8.99
C VAL A 573 3.07 17.32 -7.71
N ARG A 574 1.87 17.91 -7.66
CA ARG A 574 0.99 17.81 -6.49
C ARG A 574 0.54 16.38 -6.18
N LEU A 575 0.24 15.59 -7.20
CA LEU A 575 -0.34 14.25 -7.04
C LEU A 575 0.72 13.14 -6.92
N HIS A 576 1.96 13.38 -7.38
CA HIS A 576 3.08 12.46 -7.18
C HIS A 576 3.90 12.73 -5.90
N GLY A 577 4.11 13.98 -5.49
CA GLY A 577 4.97 14.30 -4.34
C GLY A 577 4.35 14.07 -2.95
N GLY A 578 5.16 14.24 -1.89
CA GLY A 578 4.78 14.32 -0.47
C GLY A 578 4.50 12.99 0.23
N GLU A 579 4.58 12.99 1.57
CA GLU A 579 4.33 11.82 2.44
C GLU A 579 3.04 11.09 2.04
N GLN A 580 3.17 9.76 1.92
CA GLN A 580 2.11 8.91 1.41
C GLN A 580 1.72 7.91 2.49
N LEU A 581 0.52 8.09 3.03
CA LEU A 581 -0.13 7.09 3.87
C LEU A 581 -0.38 5.85 2.99
N ARG A 582 0.35 4.76 3.26
CA ARG A 582 0.14 3.45 2.62
C ARG A 582 -0.61 2.55 3.61
N SER A 583 -1.37 1.59 3.10
CA SER A 583 -2.01 0.55 3.91
C SER A 583 -1.05 -0.11 4.91
N SER A 584 -1.46 -0.30 6.16
CA SER A 584 -0.81 -1.09 7.21
C SER A 584 -1.22 -2.58 7.20
N ALA A 585 -2.43 -2.90 6.77
CA ALA A 585 -2.97 -4.27 6.73
C ALA A 585 -2.32 -5.16 5.66
N SER A 586 -1.85 -4.56 4.55
CA SER A 586 -0.96 -5.27 3.62
C SER A 586 0.44 -5.56 4.19
N ARG A 587 0.76 -5.05 5.41
CA ARG A 587 2.10 -5.13 6.01
C ARG A 587 2.22 -6.08 7.21
N LEU A 588 1.13 -6.58 7.81
CA LEU A 588 1.17 -7.19 9.15
C LEU A 588 0.33 -8.47 9.32
N VAL A 589 -0.11 -9.11 8.25
CA VAL A 589 -0.80 -10.41 8.38
C VAL A 589 0.24 -11.48 8.69
N ASP A 590 0.32 -11.91 9.95
CA ASP A 590 1.08 -13.11 10.32
C ASP A 590 0.47 -14.29 9.56
N PRO A 591 1.25 -15.01 8.72
CA PRO A 591 0.77 -16.16 7.97
C PRO A 591 0.31 -17.33 8.86
N ARG A 592 0.62 -17.30 10.17
CA ARG A 592 0.24 -18.32 11.17
C ARG A 592 0.56 -19.74 10.70
N PRO A 593 1.85 -20.06 10.47
CA PRO A 593 2.30 -21.38 10.03
C PRO A 593 1.82 -22.53 10.95
N GLU A 594 1.50 -22.27 12.22
CA GLU A 594 0.96 -23.25 13.17
C GLU A 594 -0.33 -23.91 12.70
N ARG A 595 -1.10 -23.25 11.82
CA ARG A 595 -2.30 -23.85 11.20
C ARG A 595 -2.00 -25.17 10.49
N TRP A 596 -0.78 -25.33 9.97
CA TRP A 596 -0.32 -26.55 9.32
C TRP A 596 0.08 -27.63 10.33
N GLY A 597 0.50 -27.24 11.54
CA GLY A 597 0.76 -28.15 12.66
C GLY A 597 -0.51 -28.82 13.21
N ARG A 598 -1.67 -28.17 13.04
CA ARG A 598 -3.00 -28.70 13.40
C ARG A 598 -3.51 -29.79 12.47
N ARG A 599 -3.04 -29.81 11.22
CA ARG A 599 -3.50 -30.76 10.20
C ARG A 599 -2.68 -32.05 10.25
N SER A 600 -3.33 -33.17 9.93
CA SER A 600 -2.62 -34.44 9.74
C SER A 600 -1.66 -34.34 8.56
N VAL A 601 -0.56 -35.10 8.61
CA VAL A 601 0.47 -35.08 7.55
C VAL A 601 -0.15 -35.42 6.20
N GLU A 602 -1.04 -36.41 6.15
CA GLU A 602 -1.71 -36.86 4.93
C GLU A 602 -2.54 -35.73 4.30
N HIS A 603 -3.27 -34.96 5.12
CA HIS A 603 -4.03 -33.81 4.64
C HIS A 603 -3.13 -32.69 4.12
N VAL A 604 -1.96 -32.46 4.73
CA VAL A 604 -1.02 -31.43 4.27
C VAL A 604 -0.40 -31.84 2.94
N LEU A 605 0.02 -33.10 2.79
CA LEU A 605 0.54 -33.65 1.54
C LEU A 605 -0.52 -33.59 0.42
N GLN A 606 -1.77 -33.95 0.73
CA GLN A 606 -2.89 -33.87 -0.23
C GLN A 606 -3.25 -32.43 -0.60
N ALA A 607 -3.26 -31.50 0.37
CA ALA A 607 -3.56 -30.09 0.11
C ALA A 607 -2.49 -29.40 -0.75
N LEU A 608 -1.23 -29.85 -0.63
CA LEU A 608 -0.10 -29.37 -1.43
C LEU A 608 0.17 -30.23 -2.67
N ASP A 609 -0.67 -31.23 -2.94
CA ASP A 609 -0.55 -32.16 -4.07
C ASP A 609 0.89 -32.72 -4.20
N THR A 610 1.45 -33.21 -3.09
CA THR A 610 2.83 -33.68 -3.00
C THR A 610 2.93 -34.99 -2.22
N SER A 611 4.11 -35.61 -2.23
CA SER A 611 4.38 -36.89 -1.57
C SER A 611 5.60 -36.79 -0.63
N GLU A 612 5.78 -37.79 0.23
CA GLU A 612 6.99 -37.88 1.07
C GLU A 612 8.28 -38.03 0.26
N MET A 613 8.17 -38.49 -0.99
CA MET A 613 9.30 -38.61 -1.93
C MET A 613 9.65 -37.29 -2.64
N GLY A 614 8.97 -36.20 -2.29
CA GLY A 614 9.18 -34.88 -2.87
C GLY A 614 8.48 -34.70 -4.22
N LEU A 615 8.81 -33.57 -4.87
CA LEU A 615 8.25 -33.21 -6.17
C LEU A 615 9.12 -33.71 -7.32
N THR A 616 8.52 -33.88 -8.48
CA THR A 616 9.30 -34.05 -9.71
C THR A 616 9.85 -32.70 -10.18
N THR A 617 10.97 -32.72 -10.92
CA THR A 617 11.55 -31.48 -11.47
C THR A 617 10.55 -30.66 -12.31
N PRO A 618 9.70 -31.26 -13.17
CA PRO A 618 8.67 -30.52 -13.93
C PRO A 618 7.61 -29.84 -13.04
N GLU A 619 7.13 -30.53 -11.99
CA GLU A 619 6.14 -29.98 -11.05
C GLU A 619 6.71 -28.82 -10.25
N ALA A 620 7.95 -28.95 -9.78
CA ALA A 620 8.65 -27.88 -9.09
C ALA A 620 8.82 -26.65 -10.00
N LEU A 621 9.12 -26.85 -11.29
CA LEU A 621 9.26 -25.76 -12.26
C LEU A 621 7.91 -25.06 -12.54
N ALA A 622 6.81 -25.81 -12.58
CA ALA A 622 5.46 -25.28 -12.77
C ALA A 622 4.97 -24.50 -11.54
N ARG A 623 5.34 -24.95 -10.33
CA ARG A 623 5.00 -24.30 -9.05
C ARG A 623 5.93 -23.15 -8.69
N ARG A 624 7.07 -23.05 -9.35
CA ARG A 624 7.98 -21.91 -9.22
C ARG A 624 7.23 -20.67 -9.64
N ARG A 625 6.71 -19.94 -8.65
CA ARG A 625 6.28 -18.57 -8.84
C ARG A 625 7.47 -17.88 -9.48
N ALA A 626 7.26 -17.28 -10.64
CA ALA A 626 8.29 -16.47 -11.26
C ALA A 626 8.69 -15.42 -10.21
N THR A 627 9.82 -15.65 -9.52
CA THR A 627 10.50 -14.58 -8.81
C THR A 627 10.62 -13.51 -9.87
N PRO A 628 10.00 -12.32 -9.70
CA PRO A 628 10.20 -11.26 -10.68
C PRO A 628 11.72 -11.16 -10.79
N PRO A 629 12.30 -11.38 -11.99
CA PRO A 629 13.74 -11.44 -12.13
C PRO A 629 14.28 -10.20 -11.42
N PRO A 630 15.24 -10.34 -10.46
CA PRO A 630 15.73 -9.21 -9.68
C PRO A 630 16.04 -8.14 -10.69
N ALA A 631 15.36 -6.99 -10.65
CA ALA A 631 15.10 -6.10 -11.77
C ALA A 631 16.29 -5.91 -12.75
N GLU A 632 16.58 -6.93 -13.56
CA GLU A 632 17.69 -7.04 -14.50
C GLU A 632 17.12 -6.84 -15.91
N ARG A 633 15.92 -6.24 -16.02
CA ARG A 633 15.48 -5.64 -17.27
C ARG A 633 16.28 -4.37 -17.48
N HIS A 634 17.52 -4.61 -17.91
CA HIS A 634 18.56 -3.68 -18.29
C HIS A 634 18.79 -2.59 -17.24
N ALA A 635 19.63 -2.87 -16.24
CA ALA A 635 20.12 -1.87 -15.29
C ALA A 635 20.57 -0.58 -16.01
N LEU A 636 21.14 -0.71 -17.21
CA LEU A 636 21.49 0.41 -18.07
C LEU A 636 20.28 1.23 -18.55
N TRP A 637 19.17 0.58 -18.97
CA TRP A 637 17.93 1.29 -19.35
C TRP A 637 17.18 1.87 -18.15
N ALA A 638 17.23 1.22 -16.99
CA ALA A 638 16.69 1.76 -15.75
C ALA A 638 17.48 3.00 -15.31
N ALA A 639 18.81 2.93 -15.28
CA ALA A 639 19.68 4.06 -14.99
C ALA A 639 19.52 5.20 -16.01
N LEU A 640 19.40 4.88 -17.30
CA LEU A 640 19.12 5.88 -18.33
C LEU A 640 17.77 6.56 -18.10
N ARG A 641 16.75 5.81 -17.71
CA ARG A 641 15.41 6.33 -17.41
C ARG A 641 15.45 7.26 -16.20
N ASP A 642 16.11 6.85 -15.12
CA ASP A 642 16.24 7.67 -13.90
C ASP A 642 17.03 8.95 -14.18
N GLN A 643 18.05 8.87 -15.05
CA GLN A 643 18.82 10.03 -15.49
C GLN A 643 18.00 10.98 -16.37
N ILE A 644 17.10 10.46 -17.22
CA ILE A 644 16.17 11.27 -18.03
C ILE A 644 15.13 11.97 -17.15
N TYR A 645 14.63 11.32 -16.09
CA TYR A 645 13.68 11.89 -15.14
C TYR A 645 14.32 12.68 -13.99
N SER A 646 15.64 12.88 -14.03
CA SER A 646 16.34 13.73 -13.08
C SER A 646 15.79 15.17 -13.12
N PRO A 647 15.57 15.84 -11.96
CA PRO A 647 15.13 17.23 -11.92
C PRO A 647 15.97 18.19 -12.75
N LEU A 648 17.28 17.92 -12.86
CA LEU A 648 18.24 18.72 -13.62
C LEU A 648 18.07 18.52 -15.13
N THR A 649 17.91 17.27 -15.57
CA THR A 649 17.57 16.93 -16.96
C THR A 649 16.21 17.50 -17.35
N GLY A 650 15.26 17.60 -16.41
CA GLY A 650 13.99 18.31 -16.61
C GLY A 650 14.16 19.79 -16.92
N ILE A 651 15.09 20.49 -16.25
CA ILE A 651 15.40 21.91 -16.50
C ILE A 651 16.06 22.08 -17.88
N LEU A 652 17.04 21.22 -18.19
CA LEU A 652 17.70 21.16 -19.50
C LEU A 652 16.71 20.89 -20.64
N ALA A 653 15.82 19.91 -20.46
CA ALA A 653 14.78 19.56 -21.41
C ALA A 653 13.77 20.71 -21.59
N ALA A 654 13.45 21.45 -20.52
CA ALA A 654 12.63 22.65 -20.61
C ALA A 654 13.33 23.75 -21.44
N GLY A 655 14.64 23.94 -21.27
CA GLY A 655 15.44 24.88 -22.08
C GLY A 655 15.56 24.45 -23.55
N ALA A 656 15.74 23.15 -23.82
CA ALA A 656 15.73 22.59 -25.17
C ALA A 656 14.36 22.74 -25.84
N GLY A 657 13.28 22.48 -25.08
CA GLY A 657 11.90 22.67 -25.50
C GLY A 657 11.59 24.12 -25.80
N LEU A 658 12.07 25.05 -24.97
CA LEU A 658 11.98 26.48 -25.23
C LEU A 658 12.70 26.81 -26.54
N SER A 659 13.97 26.46 -26.71
CA SER A 659 14.74 26.68 -27.96
C SER A 659 14.05 26.10 -29.20
N LEU A 660 13.40 24.94 -29.06
CA LEU A 660 12.64 24.30 -30.13
C LEU A 660 11.37 25.09 -30.50
N VAL A 661 10.71 25.70 -29.51
CA VAL A 661 9.59 26.64 -29.71
C VAL A 661 10.08 27.91 -30.42
N LEU A 662 11.31 28.35 -30.13
CA LEU A 662 11.93 29.52 -30.75
C LEU A 662 12.45 29.26 -32.17
N GLY A 663 12.48 28.00 -32.61
CA GLY A 663 12.95 27.61 -33.93
C GLY A 663 14.48 27.53 -34.06
N SER A 664 15.25 27.62 -32.96
CA SER A 664 16.70 27.46 -33.00
C SER A 664 17.10 25.98 -32.96
N VAL A 665 17.09 25.37 -34.15
CA VAL A 665 17.42 23.94 -34.32
C VAL A 665 18.84 23.63 -33.83
N ALA A 666 19.79 24.55 -34.02
CA ALA A 666 21.17 24.40 -33.55
C ALA A 666 21.25 24.30 -32.02
N ASP A 667 20.56 25.19 -31.29
CA ASP A 667 20.57 25.18 -29.82
C ASP A 667 19.83 23.97 -29.27
N THR A 668 18.69 23.61 -29.85
CA THR A 668 17.97 22.38 -29.47
C THR A 668 18.82 21.14 -29.73
N ALA A 669 19.52 21.06 -30.86
CA ALA A 669 20.41 19.95 -31.17
C ALA A 669 21.60 19.89 -30.20
N MET A 670 22.19 21.04 -29.84
CA MET A 670 23.31 21.12 -28.92
C MET A 670 22.91 20.73 -27.49
N ILE A 671 21.81 21.28 -26.97
CA ILE A 671 21.28 20.94 -25.65
C ILE A 671 20.81 19.48 -25.63
N GLY A 672 20.16 19.01 -26.71
CA GLY A 672 19.74 17.63 -26.86
C GLY A 672 20.92 16.64 -26.86
N ALA A 673 21.98 16.95 -27.61
CA ALA A 673 23.21 16.15 -27.62
C ALA A 673 23.87 16.13 -26.24
N MET A 674 23.86 17.25 -25.51
CA MET A 674 24.39 17.34 -24.15
C MET A 674 23.57 16.52 -23.16
N ILE A 675 22.23 16.56 -23.24
CA ILE A 675 21.34 15.71 -22.44
C ILE A 675 21.64 14.23 -22.72
N VAL A 676 21.78 13.84 -23.98
CA VAL A 676 22.09 12.45 -24.36
C VAL A 676 23.47 12.04 -23.85
N ALA A 677 24.49 12.89 -24.01
CA ALA A 677 25.84 12.62 -23.53
C ALA A 677 25.87 12.47 -22.01
N ASN A 678 25.22 13.36 -21.26
CA ASN A 678 25.13 13.27 -19.80
C ASN A 678 24.29 12.07 -19.36
N ALA A 679 23.22 11.74 -20.10
CA ALA A 679 22.40 10.56 -19.82
C ALA A 679 23.19 9.26 -20.00
N VAL A 680 23.93 9.14 -21.10
CA VAL A 680 24.77 7.97 -21.40
C VAL A 680 25.94 7.88 -20.42
N ALA A 681 26.65 8.98 -20.17
CA ALA A 681 27.76 9.01 -19.23
C ALA A 681 27.30 8.68 -17.80
N GLY A 682 26.18 9.27 -17.35
CA GLY A 682 25.57 8.98 -16.06
C GLY A 682 25.11 7.52 -15.94
N ALA A 683 24.41 6.99 -16.96
CA ALA A 683 23.97 5.60 -16.97
C ALA A 683 25.15 4.61 -16.99
N TRP A 684 26.23 4.92 -17.70
CA TRP A 684 27.44 4.11 -17.72
C TRP A 684 28.18 4.13 -16.38
N GLN A 685 28.29 5.30 -15.75
CA GLN A 685 28.90 5.48 -14.43
C GLN A 685 28.09 4.78 -13.34
N GLU A 686 26.76 4.91 -13.36
CA GLU A 686 25.86 4.24 -12.41
C GLU A 686 25.91 2.72 -12.58
N HIS A 687 25.86 2.23 -13.83
CA HIS A 687 25.98 0.79 -14.09
C HIS A 687 27.27 0.20 -13.53
N ARG A 688 28.38 0.93 -13.62
CA ARG A 688 29.67 0.49 -13.07
C ARG A 688 29.67 0.44 -11.54
N ALA A 689 28.98 1.37 -10.88
CA ALA A 689 28.82 1.37 -9.42
C ALA A 689 27.91 0.23 -8.94
N ASP A 690 26.79 0.00 -9.65
CA ASP A 690 25.84 -1.07 -9.33
C ASP A 690 26.45 -2.47 -9.51
N GLN A 691 27.24 -2.70 -10.55
CA GLN A 691 27.94 -3.98 -10.75
C GLN A 691 28.86 -4.33 -9.57
N ALA A 692 29.53 -3.33 -8.99
CA ALA A 692 30.36 -3.52 -7.80
C ALA A 692 29.52 -3.89 -6.57
N ALA A 693 28.32 -3.29 -6.42
CA ALA A 693 27.39 -3.62 -5.34
C ALA A 693 26.76 -5.01 -5.52
N ILE A 694 26.37 -5.40 -6.75
CA ILE A 694 25.78 -6.70 -7.06
C ILE A 694 26.79 -7.84 -6.82
N ALA A 695 28.05 -7.64 -7.22
CA ALA A 695 29.12 -8.61 -6.97
C ALA A 695 29.30 -8.90 -5.47
N LEU A 696 29.15 -7.87 -4.62
CA LEU A 696 29.19 -8.02 -3.16
C LEU A 696 27.95 -8.76 -2.63
N HIS A 697 26.77 -8.54 -3.23
CA HIS A 697 25.53 -9.22 -2.83
C HIS A 697 25.51 -10.72 -3.14
N ARG A 698 26.10 -11.14 -4.27
CA ARG A 698 26.11 -12.55 -4.69
C ARG A 698 26.98 -13.45 -3.81
N MET A 699 27.81 -12.89 -2.93
CA MET A 699 28.71 -13.64 -2.05
C MET A 699 28.02 -14.24 -0.80
N GLY A 700 26.71 -14.03 -0.58
CA GLY A 700 26.01 -14.40 0.67
C GLY A 700 24.67 -15.14 0.54
N SER A 701 24.36 -15.82 -0.58
CA SER A 701 23.07 -16.50 -0.75
C SER A 701 23.00 -17.86 -0.04
N ALA A 702 21.94 -18.08 0.75
CA ALA A 702 21.66 -19.35 1.42
C ALA A 702 21.23 -20.47 0.43
N SER A 703 21.62 -21.71 0.71
CA SER A 703 21.24 -22.92 -0.03
C SER A 703 20.41 -23.87 0.83
N ALA A 704 19.53 -24.65 0.22
CA ALA A 704 18.68 -25.65 0.86
C ALA A 704 18.88 -27.03 0.22
N ARG A 705 18.79 -28.09 1.04
CA ARG A 705 18.81 -29.48 0.57
C ARG A 705 17.37 -29.99 0.48
N VAL A 706 16.93 -30.37 -0.72
CA VAL A 706 15.58 -30.88 -0.97
C VAL A 706 15.60 -32.25 -1.63
N LEU A 707 14.49 -32.97 -1.54
CA LEU A 707 14.26 -34.22 -2.25
C LEU A 707 13.43 -33.93 -3.51
N ARG A 708 14.00 -34.17 -4.69
CA ARG A 708 13.32 -34.06 -6.00
C ARG A 708 13.64 -35.26 -6.87
N ASP A 709 12.64 -35.76 -7.61
CA ASP A 709 12.75 -37.00 -8.39
C ASP A 709 13.28 -38.19 -7.56
N GLY A 710 12.99 -38.20 -6.25
CA GLY A 710 13.49 -39.20 -5.29
C GLY A 710 14.97 -39.06 -4.91
N LEU A 711 15.68 -38.02 -5.38
CA LEU A 711 17.09 -37.76 -5.12
C LEU A 711 17.29 -36.49 -4.29
N ALA A 712 18.28 -36.52 -3.39
CA ALA A 712 18.65 -35.35 -2.60
C ALA A 712 19.48 -34.36 -3.45
N VAL A 713 18.97 -33.15 -3.63
CA VAL A 713 19.58 -32.08 -4.43
C VAL A 713 19.75 -30.83 -3.57
N VAL A 714 20.93 -30.20 -3.63
CA VAL A 714 21.17 -28.89 -3.00
C VAL A 714 20.89 -27.81 -4.03
N LEU A 715 20.02 -26.87 -3.67
CA LEU A 715 19.62 -25.77 -4.55
C LEU A 715 19.56 -24.44 -3.78
N PRO A 716 19.68 -23.30 -4.48
CA PRO A 716 19.53 -22.00 -3.84
C PRO A 716 18.19 -21.87 -3.12
N ALA A 717 18.15 -21.20 -1.96
CA ALA A 717 16.91 -20.99 -1.21
C ALA A 717 15.79 -20.34 -2.05
N SER A 718 16.16 -19.55 -3.07
CA SER A 718 15.23 -18.92 -4.03
C SER A 718 14.51 -19.91 -4.97
N ASP A 719 15.03 -21.13 -5.10
CA ASP A 719 14.50 -22.15 -5.99
C ASP A 719 13.63 -23.19 -5.25
N VAL A 720 13.46 -23.04 -3.94
CA VAL A 720 12.55 -23.83 -3.10
C VAL A 720 11.11 -23.39 -3.35
N VAL A 721 10.18 -24.34 -3.50
CA VAL A 721 8.76 -24.07 -3.77
C VAL A 721 7.84 -24.79 -2.77
N PRO A 722 6.60 -24.30 -2.54
CA PRO A 722 5.63 -25.03 -1.73
C PRO A 722 5.40 -26.45 -2.25
N GLY A 723 5.42 -27.42 -1.32
CA GLY A 723 5.33 -28.84 -1.61
C GLY A 723 6.68 -29.57 -1.81
N ASP A 724 7.81 -28.86 -1.89
CA ASP A 724 9.14 -29.50 -1.80
C ASP A 724 9.30 -30.21 -0.45
N VAL A 725 10.14 -31.25 -0.41
CA VAL A 725 10.52 -31.92 0.83
C VAL A 725 11.95 -31.51 1.20
N LEU A 726 12.12 -30.83 2.33
CA LEU A 726 13.43 -30.49 2.87
C LEU A 726 14.00 -31.66 3.67
N LEU A 727 15.30 -31.87 3.51
CA LEU A 727 16.11 -32.76 4.32
C LEU A 727 16.89 -31.90 5.30
N LEU A 728 16.51 -31.96 6.58
CA LEU A 728 17.10 -31.16 7.65
C LEU A 728 18.22 -31.96 8.32
N ALA A 729 19.41 -31.36 8.38
CA ALA A 729 20.56 -31.91 9.09
C ALA A 729 21.24 -30.84 9.96
N PRO A 730 22.06 -31.23 10.96
CA PRO A 730 22.75 -30.28 11.83
C PRO A 730 23.60 -29.28 11.03
N GLY A 731 23.49 -28.00 11.37
CA GLY A 731 24.15 -26.90 10.68
C GLY A 731 23.41 -26.35 9.47
N ASP A 732 22.28 -26.95 9.06
CA ASP A 732 21.44 -26.40 8.01
C ASP A 732 20.60 -25.24 8.55
N ARG A 733 20.55 -24.14 7.78
CA ARG A 733 19.63 -23.04 8.02
C ARG A 733 18.38 -23.20 7.17
N LEU A 734 17.20 -23.08 7.76
CA LEU A 734 15.96 -23.31 7.04
C LEU A 734 15.65 -22.18 6.05
N ALA A 735 15.34 -22.58 4.82
CA ALA A 735 15.01 -21.68 3.72
C ALA A 735 13.51 -21.37 3.59
N ALA A 736 12.66 -22.04 4.38
CA ALA A 736 11.21 -21.98 4.24
C ALA A 736 10.51 -22.35 5.56
N ASP A 737 9.22 -22.02 5.69
CA ASP A 737 8.37 -22.57 6.74
C ASP A 737 7.94 -23.99 6.32
N VAL A 738 8.13 -24.96 7.20
CA VAL A 738 7.95 -26.38 6.90
C VAL A 738 7.10 -27.11 7.96
N ARG A 739 6.38 -28.14 7.52
CA ARG A 739 5.66 -29.09 8.38
C ARG A 739 6.43 -30.40 8.46
N LEU A 740 6.80 -30.82 9.67
CA LEU A 740 7.55 -32.07 9.89
C LEU A 740 6.67 -33.30 9.67
N PHE A 741 7.18 -34.31 9.00
CA PHE A 741 6.54 -35.63 8.97
C PHE A 741 7.49 -36.74 9.43
N SER A 742 8.78 -36.48 9.51
CA SER A 742 9.76 -37.34 10.18
C SER A 742 10.78 -36.48 10.92
N ALA A 743 11.14 -36.85 12.14
CA ALA A 743 12.20 -36.22 12.90
C ALA A 743 12.87 -37.25 13.83
N ASN A 744 14.18 -37.13 14.02
CA ASN A 744 14.94 -37.92 14.98
C ASN A 744 15.81 -36.97 15.81
N GLY A 745 15.41 -36.75 17.07
CA GLY A 745 16.08 -35.84 18.00
C GLY A 745 16.26 -34.41 17.47
N LEU A 746 15.32 -33.93 16.65
CA LEU A 746 15.46 -32.66 15.94
C LEU A 746 15.26 -31.48 16.89
N GLU A 747 16.31 -30.69 17.06
CA GLU A 747 16.29 -29.44 17.81
C GLU A 747 16.74 -28.29 16.93
N VAL A 748 16.01 -27.18 17.02
CA VAL A 748 16.26 -25.99 16.21
C VAL A 748 16.42 -24.77 17.09
N ASP A 749 17.34 -23.90 16.70
CA ASP A 749 17.47 -22.56 17.26
C ASP A 749 16.52 -21.61 16.52
N GLU A 750 15.52 -21.11 17.24
CA GLU A 750 14.56 -20.12 16.74
C GLU A 750 14.87 -18.70 17.26
N ALA A 751 16.06 -18.45 17.83
CA ALA A 751 16.45 -17.17 18.43
C ALA A 751 16.30 -16.00 17.45
N ALA A 752 16.51 -16.22 16.15
CA ALA A 752 16.31 -15.21 15.11
C ALA A 752 14.86 -14.70 15.01
N LEU A 753 13.88 -15.46 15.51
CA LEU A 753 12.45 -15.16 15.51
C LEU A 753 11.90 -14.88 16.92
N THR A 754 12.40 -15.57 17.94
CA THR A 754 11.90 -15.50 19.32
C THR A 754 12.76 -14.64 20.25
N GLY A 755 14.04 -14.43 19.93
CA GLY A 755 15.03 -13.81 20.82
C GLY A 755 15.54 -14.73 21.93
N GLU A 756 14.97 -15.94 22.05
CA GLU A 756 15.33 -16.92 23.07
C GLU A 756 16.38 -17.89 22.52
N SER A 757 17.45 -18.10 23.28
CA SER A 757 18.63 -18.88 22.83
C SER A 757 18.57 -20.37 23.21
N LEU A 758 17.46 -20.79 23.82
CA LEU A 758 17.23 -22.18 24.13
C LEU A 758 16.68 -22.90 22.88
N PRO A 759 17.35 -23.96 22.41
CA PRO A 759 16.87 -24.76 21.30
C PRO A 759 15.50 -25.36 21.61
N VAL A 760 14.65 -25.38 20.59
CA VAL A 760 13.28 -25.90 20.68
C VAL A 760 13.24 -27.27 20.04
N SER A 761 12.78 -28.28 20.79
CA SER A 761 12.56 -29.63 20.26
C SER A 761 11.38 -29.65 19.29
N LYS A 762 11.54 -30.31 18.14
CA LYS A 762 10.53 -30.39 17.09
C LYS A 762 10.27 -31.84 16.70
N ALA A 763 8.99 -32.22 16.65
CA ALA A 763 8.58 -33.58 16.31
C ALA A 763 7.26 -33.59 15.52
N PRO A 764 7.04 -34.56 14.59
CA PRO A 764 5.80 -34.69 13.85
C PRO A 764 4.56 -34.84 14.75
N GLY A 765 4.74 -35.50 15.90
CA GLY A 765 3.75 -35.70 16.96
C GLY A 765 3.91 -34.79 18.17
N GLY A 766 4.61 -33.65 18.04
CA GLY A 766 4.82 -32.71 19.14
C GLY A 766 3.52 -32.28 19.83
N GLU A 767 3.60 -31.97 21.12
CA GLU A 767 2.45 -31.63 21.96
C GLU A 767 1.74 -30.34 21.53
N THR A 768 2.48 -29.42 20.92
CA THR A 768 1.97 -28.13 20.43
C THR A 768 2.00 -28.05 18.91
N ASP A 769 1.09 -27.26 18.34
CA ASP A 769 1.06 -26.98 16.89
C ASP A 769 2.38 -26.36 16.39
N ALA A 770 3.03 -25.55 17.25
CA ALA A 770 4.32 -24.91 16.97
C ALA A 770 5.50 -25.89 17.02
N GLY A 771 5.42 -26.96 17.83
CA GLY A 771 6.43 -28.03 17.88
C GLY A 771 6.43 -28.95 16.65
N ARG A 772 5.39 -28.84 15.81
CA ARG A 772 5.18 -29.65 14.60
C ARG A 772 5.64 -28.97 13.31
N VAL A 773 5.93 -27.67 13.39
CA VAL A 773 6.39 -26.83 12.29
C VAL A 773 7.77 -26.25 12.61
N VAL A 774 8.53 -25.96 11.58
CA VAL A 774 9.83 -25.29 11.70
C VAL A 774 9.84 -24.09 10.77
N LEU A 775 10.35 -22.97 11.27
CA LEU A 775 10.21 -21.66 10.63
C LEU A 775 11.43 -21.31 9.77
N GLU A 776 11.24 -20.50 8.73
CA GLU A 776 12.33 -19.97 7.93
C GLU A 776 13.30 -19.19 8.83
N GLY A 777 14.60 -19.42 8.63
CA GLY A 777 15.68 -18.70 9.31
C GLY A 777 16.12 -19.32 10.63
N SER A 778 15.42 -20.35 11.12
CA SER A 778 15.87 -21.21 12.21
C SER A 778 17.06 -22.07 11.78
N ASP A 779 17.97 -22.36 12.71
CA ASP A 779 19.16 -23.17 12.47
C ASP A 779 18.99 -24.54 13.14
N VAL A 780 19.27 -25.62 12.40
CA VAL A 780 19.23 -26.97 12.96
C VAL A 780 20.46 -27.19 13.81
N ILE A 781 20.27 -27.46 15.11
CA ILE A 781 21.39 -27.61 16.05
C ILE A 781 21.78 -29.07 16.15
N VAL A 782 20.81 -29.96 16.35
CA VAL A 782 21.02 -31.40 16.49
C VAL A 782 19.85 -32.17 15.85
N GLY A 783 20.10 -33.43 15.51
CA GLY A 783 19.11 -34.33 14.95
C GLY A 783 18.91 -34.15 13.45
N THR A 784 17.99 -34.94 12.91
CA THR A 784 17.64 -34.92 11.48
C THR A 784 16.14 -34.91 11.31
N GLY A 785 15.66 -34.38 10.18
CA GLY A 785 14.25 -34.34 9.90
C GLY A 785 13.91 -34.31 8.42
N ARG A 786 12.69 -34.72 8.10
CA ARG A 786 12.07 -34.55 6.78
C ARG A 786 10.80 -33.75 6.94
N ALA A 787 10.67 -32.71 6.12
CA ALA A 787 9.63 -31.72 6.28
C ALA A 787 9.11 -31.29 4.91
N VAL A 788 7.80 -31.08 4.78
CA VAL A 788 7.20 -30.53 3.56
C VAL A 788 7.13 -29.01 3.66
N VAL A 789 7.50 -28.31 2.59
CA VAL A 789 7.42 -26.84 2.50
C VAL A 789 5.97 -26.42 2.44
N VAL A 790 5.55 -25.61 3.42
CA VAL A 790 4.19 -25.05 3.47
C VAL A 790 4.13 -23.59 3.01
N ALA A 791 5.23 -22.84 3.15
CA ALA A 791 5.33 -21.46 2.65
C ALA A 791 6.78 -21.09 2.30
N VAL A 792 6.96 -20.19 1.33
CA VAL A 792 8.28 -19.68 0.90
C VAL A 792 8.23 -18.16 0.69
N GLY A 793 9.39 -17.51 0.76
CA GLY A 793 9.51 -16.08 0.46
C GLY A 793 8.63 -15.22 1.36
N SER A 794 7.87 -14.27 0.80
CA SER A 794 7.03 -13.35 1.58
C SER A 794 5.85 -14.00 2.31
N GLU A 795 5.57 -15.29 2.06
CA GLU A 795 4.49 -16.03 2.73
C GLU A 795 4.95 -16.76 4.00
N THR A 796 6.26 -16.85 4.25
CA THR A 796 6.78 -17.37 5.53
C THR A 796 6.61 -16.33 6.62
N ARG A 797 6.66 -16.75 7.89
CA ARG A 797 6.64 -15.81 9.02
C ARG A 797 7.81 -14.82 8.96
N LEU A 798 9.03 -15.32 8.77
CA LEU A 798 10.22 -14.45 8.66
C LEU A 798 10.15 -13.56 7.41
N GLY A 799 9.61 -14.06 6.30
CA GLY A 799 9.40 -13.32 5.08
C GLY A 799 8.34 -12.22 5.20
N ALA A 800 7.25 -12.48 5.93
CA ALA A 800 6.25 -11.47 6.26
C ALA A 800 6.83 -10.38 7.17
N ILE A 801 7.66 -10.75 8.16
CA ILE A 801 8.41 -9.80 9.00
C ILE A 801 9.39 -8.98 8.15
N ARG A 802 10.18 -9.63 7.28
CA ARG A 802 11.10 -8.94 6.36
C ARG A 802 10.35 -8.02 5.40
N ALA A 803 9.18 -8.41 4.89
CA ALA A 803 8.35 -7.58 4.03
C ALA A 803 7.79 -6.37 4.80
N ALA A 804 7.36 -6.56 6.05
CA ALA A 804 6.94 -5.49 6.93
C ALA A 804 8.06 -4.47 7.18
N LEU A 805 9.29 -4.95 7.42
CA LEU A 805 10.48 -4.13 7.68
C LEU A 805 11.08 -3.48 6.43
N ALA A 806 11.03 -4.14 5.27
CA ALA A 806 11.55 -3.61 4.00
C ALA A 806 10.70 -2.47 3.43
N LEU A 807 9.51 -2.23 4.00
CA LEU A 807 8.56 -1.20 3.58
C LEU A 807 8.66 0.12 4.35
N ASP A 808 9.52 0.20 5.38
CA ASP A 808 10.10 1.50 5.73
C ASP A 808 10.98 1.88 4.55
N GLU A 809 10.51 2.84 3.72
CA GLU A 809 11.33 3.40 2.65
C GLU A 809 12.67 3.75 3.27
N ALA A 810 13.71 3.02 2.85
CA ALA A 810 15.05 3.28 3.33
C ALA A 810 15.27 4.78 3.15
N PRO A 811 15.42 5.55 4.24
CA PRO A 811 15.49 6.99 4.12
C PRO A 811 16.59 7.31 3.11
N PRO A 812 16.36 8.28 2.19
CA PRO A 812 17.36 8.64 1.19
C PRO A 812 18.69 8.82 1.89
N SER A 813 19.78 8.33 1.29
CA SER A 813 21.10 8.35 1.95
C SER A 813 21.32 9.73 2.55
N PRO A 814 21.69 9.84 3.84
CA PRO A 814 21.81 11.15 4.48
C PRO A 814 22.70 12.14 3.70
N LEU A 815 23.61 11.64 2.85
CA LEU A 815 24.45 12.38 1.91
C LEU A 815 23.62 12.87 0.72
N SER A 816 22.82 12.01 0.09
CA SER A 816 21.90 12.42 -0.98
C SER A 816 20.86 13.45 -0.50
N ALA A 817 20.36 13.33 0.73
CA ALA A 817 19.46 14.31 1.33
C ALA A 817 20.15 15.66 1.59
N ARG A 818 21.45 15.64 1.93
CA ARG A 818 22.26 16.85 2.14
C ARG A 818 22.66 17.50 0.81
N LEU A 819 23.04 16.72 -0.20
CA LEU A 819 23.26 17.17 -1.57
C LEU A 819 21.99 17.79 -2.14
N SER A 820 20.83 17.17 -1.92
CA SER A 820 19.53 17.73 -2.32
C SER A 820 19.21 19.03 -1.62
N ARG A 821 19.53 19.17 -0.32
CA ARG A 821 19.40 20.44 0.41
C ARG A 821 20.34 21.51 -0.15
N MET A 822 21.60 21.16 -0.41
CA MET A 822 22.58 22.06 -1.02
C MET A 822 22.13 22.51 -2.42
N LEU A 823 21.67 21.59 -3.27
CA LEU A 823 21.10 21.91 -4.57
C LEU A 823 19.90 22.85 -4.44
N ARG A 824 18.97 22.62 -3.51
CA ARG A 824 17.84 23.54 -3.25
C ARG A 824 18.27 24.94 -2.81
N GLN A 825 19.42 25.07 -2.14
CA GLN A 825 19.98 26.36 -1.71
C GLN A 825 20.76 27.06 -2.84
N VAL A 826 21.48 26.32 -3.66
CA VAL A 826 22.32 26.85 -4.74
C VAL A 826 21.52 27.16 -6.00
N LEU A 827 20.47 26.37 -6.31
CA LEU A 827 19.61 26.56 -7.48
C LEU A 827 19.00 27.97 -7.61
N PRO A 828 18.47 28.62 -6.56
CA PRO A 828 17.99 30.00 -6.68
C PRO A 828 19.12 30.99 -6.98
N VAL A 829 20.34 30.76 -6.50
CA VAL A 829 21.51 31.59 -6.83
C VAL A 829 21.89 31.44 -8.30
N ILE A 830 21.91 30.20 -8.81
CA ILE A 830 22.14 29.89 -10.22
C ILE A 830 21.06 30.54 -11.10
N ALA A 831 19.79 30.41 -10.72
CA ALA A 831 18.66 30.99 -11.44
C ALA A 831 18.72 32.52 -11.43
N ALA A 832 19.09 33.14 -10.30
CA ALA A 832 19.29 34.57 -10.20
C ALA A 832 20.43 35.04 -11.13
N GLY A 833 21.54 34.31 -11.19
CA GLY A 833 22.64 34.58 -12.13
C GLY A 833 22.17 34.56 -13.59
N GLY A 834 21.45 33.51 -14.00
CA GLY A 834 20.87 33.42 -15.33
C GLY A 834 19.86 34.53 -15.64
N ALA A 835 19.03 34.90 -14.65
CA ALA A 835 18.08 36.00 -14.76
C ALA A 835 18.79 37.37 -14.90
N ILE A 836 19.87 37.60 -14.15
CA ILE A 836 20.68 38.83 -14.24
C ILE A 836 21.29 38.96 -15.63
N VAL A 837 21.86 37.88 -16.20
CA VAL A 837 22.40 37.91 -17.56
C VAL A 837 21.31 38.19 -18.58
N THR A 838 20.17 37.50 -18.45
CA THR A 838 19.00 37.71 -19.31
C THR A 838 18.53 39.16 -19.27
N ALA A 839 18.32 39.70 -18.06
CA ALA A 839 17.87 41.06 -17.83
C ALA A 839 18.87 42.09 -18.37
N SER A 840 20.18 41.88 -18.17
CA SER A 840 21.22 42.75 -18.69
C SER A 840 21.19 42.82 -20.22
N GLY A 841 21.03 41.67 -20.88
CA GLY A 841 20.90 41.60 -22.33
C GLY A 841 19.64 42.31 -22.85
N VAL A 842 18.50 42.10 -22.20
CA VAL A 842 17.23 42.76 -22.54
C VAL A 842 17.33 44.27 -22.37
N LEU A 843 17.92 44.74 -21.28
CA LEU A 843 18.14 46.18 -21.02
C LEU A 843 19.08 46.82 -22.06
N ARG A 844 19.95 46.04 -22.70
CA ARG A 844 20.81 46.47 -23.82
C ARG A 844 20.10 46.44 -25.18
N GLY A 845 18.78 46.22 -25.22
CA GLY A 845 17.99 46.18 -26.45
C GLY A 845 18.17 44.91 -27.28
N GLN A 846 18.77 43.86 -26.72
CA GLN A 846 18.93 42.59 -27.42
C GLN A 846 17.61 41.80 -27.45
N PRO A 847 17.43 40.89 -28.43
CA PRO A 847 16.23 40.06 -28.50
C PRO A 847 16.03 39.25 -27.23
N VAL A 848 14.88 39.45 -26.56
CA VAL A 848 14.54 38.83 -25.27
C VAL A 848 14.74 37.31 -25.27
N LEU A 849 14.36 36.68 -26.37
CA LEU A 849 14.51 35.23 -26.60
C LEU A 849 15.98 34.76 -26.58
N ALA A 850 16.86 35.48 -27.28
CA ALA A 850 18.28 35.12 -27.35
C ALA A 850 18.95 35.27 -25.98
N GLN A 851 18.55 36.28 -25.22
CA GLN A 851 19.08 36.54 -23.88
C GLN A 851 18.54 35.54 -22.84
N LEU A 852 17.29 35.10 -22.99
CA LEU A 852 16.74 33.98 -22.21
C LEU A 852 17.50 32.69 -22.46
N ALA A 853 17.84 32.38 -23.72
CA ALA A 853 18.63 31.19 -24.07
C ALA A 853 20.06 31.26 -23.50
N LEU A 854 20.70 32.44 -23.55
CA LEU A 854 22.02 32.68 -22.97
C LEU A 854 22.00 32.55 -21.44
N GLY A 855 21.03 33.17 -20.77
CA GLY A 855 20.86 33.09 -19.32
C GLY A 855 20.56 31.67 -18.85
N ALA A 856 19.74 30.93 -19.59
CA ALA A 856 19.49 29.51 -19.34
C ALA A 856 20.77 28.66 -19.52
N SER A 857 21.58 28.92 -20.55
CA SER A 857 22.84 28.20 -20.80
C SER A 857 23.85 28.39 -19.67
N ILE A 858 23.97 29.61 -19.14
CA ILE A 858 24.85 29.92 -18.00
C ILE A 858 24.33 29.24 -16.72
N ALA A 859 23.01 29.29 -16.49
CA ALA A 859 22.41 28.63 -15.34
C ALA A 859 22.68 27.11 -15.36
N VAL A 860 22.55 26.49 -16.54
CA VAL A 860 22.86 25.07 -16.76
C VAL A 860 24.33 24.75 -16.46
N ALA A 861 25.27 25.55 -16.99
CA ALA A 861 26.70 25.30 -16.81
C ALA A 861 27.16 25.34 -15.35
N ALA A 862 26.42 26.02 -14.47
CA ALA A 862 26.73 26.14 -13.04
C ALA A 862 26.21 24.98 -12.17
N VAL A 863 25.44 24.04 -12.75
CA VAL A 863 24.87 22.92 -12.00
C VAL A 863 25.93 21.85 -11.70
N PRO A 864 26.16 21.45 -10.44
CA PRO A 864 27.19 20.48 -10.08
C PRO A 864 26.69 19.04 -10.25
N GLU A 865 26.57 18.58 -11.51
CA GLU A 865 26.01 17.26 -11.86
C GLU A 865 26.87 16.07 -11.41
N GLY A 866 28.18 16.26 -11.23
CA GLY A 866 29.10 15.17 -10.86
C GLY A 866 29.10 14.77 -9.39
N LEU A 867 28.54 15.59 -8.48
CA LEU A 867 28.60 15.35 -7.04
C LEU A 867 27.88 14.08 -6.57
N PRO A 868 26.64 13.77 -7.03
CA PRO A 868 25.95 12.55 -6.61
C PRO A 868 26.70 11.27 -6.99
N ILE A 869 27.42 11.29 -8.12
CA ILE A 869 28.18 10.14 -8.63
C ILE A 869 29.46 9.93 -7.82
N LEU A 870 30.20 11.01 -7.53
CA LEU A 870 31.39 10.95 -6.67
C LEU A 870 31.08 10.35 -5.29
N ALA A 871 29.91 10.67 -4.73
CA ALA A 871 29.42 10.10 -3.48
C ALA A 871 29.25 8.56 -3.56
N LYS A 872 28.51 8.06 -4.57
CA LYS A 872 28.29 6.63 -4.79
C LYS A 872 29.59 5.84 -4.99
N VAL A 873 30.52 6.39 -5.77
CA VAL A 873 31.84 5.77 -6.01
C VAL A 873 32.64 5.69 -4.69
N GLY A 874 32.57 6.74 -3.86
CA GLY A 874 33.17 6.75 -2.53
C GLY A 874 32.60 5.67 -1.61
N GLU A 875 31.27 5.56 -1.51
CA GLU A 875 30.58 4.52 -0.73
C GLU A 875 30.97 3.11 -1.19
N ALA A 876 31.00 2.87 -2.50
CA ALA A 876 31.40 1.57 -3.08
C ALA A 876 32.86 1.21 -2.77
N ALA A 877 33.77 2.19 -2.77
CA ALA A 877 35.16 1.96 -2.40
C ALA A 877 35.31 1.54 -0.93
N VAL A 878 34.56 2.15 -0.03
CA VAL A 878 34.57 1.78 1.41
C VAL A 878 33.91 0.43 1.63
N ALA A 879 32.79 0.14 0.96
CA ALA A 879 32.14 -1.17 1.02
C ALA A 879 33.10 -2.29 0.58
N ARG A 880 33.84 -2.07 -0.51
CA ARG A 880 34.88 -3.02 -0.97
C ARG A 880 35.99 -3.20 0.07
N ARG A 881 36.41 -2.13 0.75
CA ARG A 881 37.41 -2.20 1.83
C ARG A 881 36.90 -2.99 3.03
N LEU A 882 35.63 -2.81 3.41
CA LEU A 882 35.00 -3.57 4.51
C LEU A 882 34.84 -5.06 4.15
N ALA A 883 34.44 -5.36 2.91
CA ALA A 883 34.32 -6.74 2.43
C ALA A 883 35.66 -7.49 2.46
N SER A 884 36.77 -6.82 2.14
CA SER A 884 38.12 -7.40 2.27
C SER A 884 38.52 -7.76 3.72
N ARG A 885 37.75 -7.28 4.71
CA ARG A 885 37.89 -7.59 6.14
C ARG A 885 36.75 -8.46 6.68
N HIS A 886 36.07 -9.22 5.81
CA HIS A 886 34.94 -10.08 6.16
C HIS A 886 33.70 -9.34 6.70
N ALA A 887 33.63 -8.01 6.54
CA ALA A 887 32.45 -7.22 6.89
C ALA A 887 31.64 -6.91 5.62
N LEU A 888 30.59 -7.69 5.39
CA LEU A 888 29.82 -7.63 4.15
C LEU A 888 28.76 -6.53 4.21
N VAL A 889 28.90 -5.53 3.33
CA VAL A 889 27.98 -4.39 3.27
C VAL A 889 26.84 -4.71 2.32
N HIS A 890 25.66 -5.01 2.87
CA HIS A 890 24.46 -5.28 2.07
C HIS A 890 23.89 -4.02 1.38
N ARG A 891 24.13 -2.82 1.91
CA ARG A 891 23.61 -1.57 1.32
C ARG A 891 24.69 -0.50 1.35
N LEU A 892 25.00 0.14 0.22
CA LEU A 892 26.02 1.19 0.16
C LEU A 892 25.74 2.36 1.11
N SER A 893 24.46 2.72 1.30
CA SER A 893 24.03 3.74 2.28
C SER A 893 24.36 3.39 3.74
N ALA A 894 24.56 2.11 4.07
CA ALA A 894 24.95 1.68 5.42
C ALA A 894 26.38 2.13 5.77
N VAL A 895 27.26 2.30 4.77
CA VAL A 895 28.61 2.86 4.98
C VAL A 895 28.52 4.26 5.56
N GLU A 896 27.63 5.08 5.01
CA GLU A 896 27.43 6.45 5.47
C GLU A 896 26.82 6.46 6.88
N ALA A 897 25.79 5.65 7.10
CA ALA A 897 25.14 5.52 8.40
C ALA A 897 26.15 5.13 9.48
N LEU A 898 27.02 4.15 9.20
CA LEU A 898 28.08 3.70 10.10
C LEU A 898 29.03 4.84 10.49
N GLY A 899 29.38 5.73 9.55
CA GLY A 899 30.22 6.89 9.80
C GLY A 899 29.57 7.99 10.67
N ARG A 900 28.30 7.83 11.04
CA ARG A 900 27.51 8.76 11.86
C ARG A 900 26.87 8.09 13.07
N VAL A 901 27.32 6.89 13.44
CA VAL A 901 26.81 6.19 14.63
C VAL A 901 27.36 6.88 15.87
N ASP A 902 26.48 7.55 16.61
CA ASP A 902 26.78 8.11 17.94
C ASP A 902 26.46 7.12 19.07
N VAL A 903 25.50 6.22 18.83
CA VAL A 903 25.04 5.20 19.80
C VAL A 903 24.94 3.85 19.09
N ALA A 904 25.67 2.85 19.60
CA ALA A 904 25.58 1.47 19.13
C ALA A 904 24.69 0.66 20.09
N CYS A 905 23.53 0.22 19.60
CA CYS A 905 22.68 -0.74 20.30
C CYS A 905 23.04 -2.14 19.80
N THR A 906 23.54 -2.99 20.69
CA THR A 906 23.92 -4.36 20.35
C THR A 906 22.96 -5.32 21.01
N ASP A 907 22.51 -6.34 20.27
CA ASP A 907 21.86 -7.48 20.89
C ASP A 907 22.86 -8.21 21.79
N LYS A 908 22.38 -8.87 22.85
CA LYS A 908 23.24 -9.63 23.76
C LYS A 908 23.64 -10.94 23.11
N THR A 909 22.66 -11.79 22.78
CA THR A 909 22.96 -13.17 22.43
C THR A 909 23.28 -13.30 20.94
N GLY A 910 24.36 -14.04 20.61
CA GLY A 910 24.81 -14.23 19.23
C GLY A 910 25.46 -12.98 18.60
N THR A 911 25.52 -11.86 19.33
CA THR A 911 26.15 -10.59 18.91
C THR A 911 27.25 -10.14 19.87
N LEU A 912 26.95 -9.99 21.17
CA LEU A 912 27.98 -9.80 22.21
C LEU A 912 28.51 -11.12 22.75
N THR A 913 27.66 -12.14 22.82
CA THR A 913 28.04 -13.51 23.23
C THR A 913 28.12 -14.43 22.01
N GLU A 914 28.89 -15.51 22.11
CA GLU A 914 29.03 -16.50 21.03
C GLU A 914 27.76 -17.37 20.82
N GLY A 915 26.68 -17.11 21.56
CA GLY A 915 25.45 -17.90 21.48
C GLY A 915 25.63 -19.36 21.96
N ARG A 916 26.70 -19.64 22.69
CA ARG A 916 27.04 -20.98 23.21
C ARG A 916 27.20 -20.92 24.72
N LEU A 917 26.67 -21.93 25.41
CA LEU A 917 26.92 -22.12 26.83
C LEU A 917 28.35 -22.65 27.01
N THR A 918 29.10 -22.00 27.88
CA THR A 918 30.46 -22.40 28.26
C THR A 918 30.56 -22.44 29.76
N LEU A 919 31.15 -23.51 30.30
CA LEU A 919 31.44 -23.61 31.73
C LEU A 919 32.40 -22.48 32.13
N SER A 920 31.90 -21.53 32.93
CA SER A 920 32.66 -20.36 33.36
C SER A 920 33.38 -20.59 34.69
N CYS A 921 32.79 -21.41 35.57
CA CYS A 921 33.28 -21.60 36.91
C CYS A 921 32.93 -22.96 37.49
N VAL A 922 33.80 -23.49 38.34
CA VAL A 922 33.55 -24.69 39.16
C VAL A 922 33.79 -24.33 40.61
N ALA A 923 32.77 -24.52 41.45
CA ALA A 923 32.82 -24.25 42.89
C ALA A 923 32.55 -25.55 43.68
N GLY A 924 33.40 -25.80 44.65
CA GLY A 924 33.16 -26.75 45.74
C GLY A 924 32.79 -26.00 47.02
N VAL A 925 32.73 -26.71 48.14
CA VAL A 925 32.32 -26.12 49.44
C VAL A 925 33.30 -25.04 49.91
N ASP A 926 34.61 -25.27 49.75
CA ASP A 926 35.66 -24.42 50.33
C ASP A 926 36.48 -23.64 49.28
N GLN A 927 36.26 -23.90 47.98
CA GLN A 927 37.08 -23.33 46.91
C GLN A 927 36.32 -23.20 45.58
N GLU A 928 36.66 -22.19 44.79
CA GLU A 928 36.08 -21.89 43.48
C GLU A 928 37.19 -21.57 42.48
N THR A 929 37.03 -21.95 41.22
CA THR A 929 37.97 -21.62 40.15
C THR A 929 37.24 -21.29 38.85
N SER A 930 37.50 -20.08 38.32
CA SER A 930 37.02 -19.67 37.00
C SER A 930 37.91 -20.22 35.88
N LEU A 931 37.29 -20.70 34.80
CA LEU A 931 37.99 -21.21 33.62
C LEU A 931 38.44 -20.05 32.71
N PRO A 932 39.57 -20.17 31.98
CA PRO A 932 40.34 -21.39 31.66
C PRO A 932 41.53 -21.67 32.61
N GLY A 933 41.40 -21.42 33.92
CA GLY A 933 42.41 -21.80 34.92
C GLY A 933 42.62 -23.32 35.06
N ILE A 934 43.77 -23.74 35.59
CA ILE A 934 44.01 -25.15 35.91
C ILE A 934 43.12 -25.53 37.11
N LEU A 935 42.13 -26.40 36.88
CA LEU A 935 41.27 -26.92 37.96
C LEU A 935 42.10 -27.74 38.97
N PRO A 936 42.06 -27.40 40.28
CA PRO A 936 42.58 -28.24 41.36
C PRO A 936 41.97 -29.64 41.32
N PRO A 937 42.68 -30.67 41.84
CA PRO A 937 42.21 -32.06 41.82
C PRO A 937 40.78 -32.23 42.36
N ASP A 938 40.45 -31.58 43.47
CA ASP A 938 39.14 -31.74 44.10
C ASP A 938 38.01 -31.11 43.27
N LEU A 939 38.26 -29.97 42.62
CA LEU A 939 37.29 -29.35 41.71
C LEU A 939 37.13 -30.14 40.40
N ARG A 940 38.16 -30.89 39.97
CA ARG A 940 38.01 -31.85 38.87
C ARG A 940 37.08 -32.99 39.24
N TYR A 941 37.13 -33.48 40.49
CA TYR A 941 36.19 -34.49 40.97
C TYR A 941 34.77 -33.95 41.03
N VAL A 942 34.56 -32.69 41.44
CA VAL A 942 33.24 -32.04 41.39
C VAL A 942 32.71 -31.98 39.96
N LEU A 943 33.52 -31.48 39.01
CA LEU A 943 33.12 -31.39 37.61
C LEU A 943 32.86 -32.77 36.98
N LEU A 944 33.71 -33.76 37.28
CA LEU A 944 33.54 -35.13 36.80
C LEU A 944 32.27 -35.77 37.38
N THR A 945 31.98 -35.54 38.66
CA THR A 945 30.77 -36.06 39.31
C THR A 945 29.53 -35.42 38.71
N ALA A 946 29.54 -34.10 38.47
CA ALA A 946 28.46 -33.41 37.77
C ALA A 946 28.25 -33.98 36.36
N ALA A 947 29.32 -34.12 35.58
CA ALA A 947 29.26 -34.68 34.22
C ALA A 947 28.80 -36.16 34.17
N LEU A 948 29.06 -36.95 35.22
CA LEU A 948 28.61 -38.33 35.34
C LEU A 948 27.20 -38.47 35.91
N ALA A 949 26.74 -37.47 36.68
CA ALA A 949 25.39 -37.40 37.22
C ALA A 949 24.38 -36.85 36.19
N GLY A 950 24.86 -36.03 35.24
CA GLY A 950 24.11 -35.59 34.08
C GLY A 950 23.94 -36.72 33.05
N PRO A 951 22.91 -36.65 32.18
CA PRO A 951 22.70 -37.67 31.17
C PRO A 951 23.78 -37.62 30.07
N HIS A 952 24.25 -38.78 29.61
CA HIS A 952 25.26 -38.83 28.56
C HIS A 952 24.71 -38.21 27.25
N PRO A 953 25.45 -37.32 26.56
CA PRO A 953 24.94 -36.58 25.39
C PRO A 953 24.51 -37.46 24.20
N ASP A 954 25.01 -38.70 24.14
CA ASP A 954 24.64 -39.69 23.11
C ASP A 954 23.57 -40.71 23.58
N ALA A 955 22.98 -40.55 24.77
CA ALA A 955 21.98 -41.50 25.28
C ALA A 955 20.60 -41.24 24.65
N PRO A 956 19.98 -42.23 23.97
CA PRO A 956 18.74 -42.04 23.20
C PRO A 956 17.48 -41.78 24.06
N ASP A 957 17.55 -42.06 25.36
CA ASP A 957 16.40 -41.98 26.29
C ASP A 957 16.57 -40.86 27.35
N ALA A 958 17.60 -40.04 27.21
CA ALA A 958 17.89 -38.97 28.15
C ALA A 958 17.10 -37.70 27.82
N ALA A 959 16.08 -37.39 28.60
CA ALA A 959 15.48 -36.05 28.65
C ALA A 959 16.41 -35.09 29.43
N ALA A 960 17.64 -34.91 28.95
CA ALA A 960 18.58 -33.97 29.53
C ALA A 960 18.16 -32.54 29.15
N ASP A 961 17.99 -31.67 30.14
CA ASP A 961 18.00 -30.23 29.87
C ASP A 961 19.45 -29.83 29.55
N ARG A 962 19.68 -28.88 28.65
CA ARG A 962 21.04 -28.49 28.23
C ARG A 962 21.84 -27.76 29.32
N THR A 963 21.24 -27.50 30.47
CA THR A 963 21.93 -27.03 31.68
C THR A 963 22.52 -28.15 32.55
N ASP A 964 22.16 -29.41 32.30
CA ASP A 964 22.63 -30.59 33.05
C ASP A 964 23.98 -31.16 32.56
#